data_AF-A0A5J4UDD0-F1
#
_entry.id   AF-A0A5J4UDD0-F1
#
_cell.length_a   1.000
_cell.length_b   1.000
_cell.length_c   1.000
_cell.angle_alpha   90.00
_cell.angle_beta   90.00
_cell.angle_gamma   90.00
#
_symmetry.space_group_name_H-M   'P 1'
#
loop_
_entity.id
_entity.type
_entity.pdbx_description
1 polymer ?
#
loop_
_entity_poly.entity_id
_entity_poly.type
_entity_poly.pdbx_seq_one_letter_code
_entity_poly.pdbx_strand_id
1 'polypeptide(L)'
;MITYEGYPDEQVGNCECNIIFKKSYFISTHGSHTGAIDIRGRIQTVRFDRMTFSKTIAEDGVLFTPDAVYGNAMYASGVEDISHMTSEFIKLCRSDSESPKLAAQSNLDIGSLDYLIPDFKSNYVVSESGSDATGIGTESNPFQTVYTAIALMNPKKTSFVEKIDYRQEYTITLKINAGIYIEPRMRIISERISVNGEGIQYTIIKNDIISDEKTSCIILIEPDNTACKLDINDITFELQNYGSFGDDALIMILFGEVRLQSCSFRQTDSSTLHNTPYIRIKQKSVALSGISFSNGNFSHDIAAIEVNPGGGAILNGCNFTSISGTAVLNVILSETQADLIMNDCKFLNCQSYPLTIPSGSTVSISCTFQQDFINQKVQSILNSPVCTFTQCDFTGNTGLFNCEIQFLGEQVIIGFEQCNINNNNITFSSQWDSLYLDEVKSYSFGGCIGYAQNETIQVSTAGSIFHSITQAINQKTQGGQSLLILQIGQGTWEDDGLMIGARSISFQGVDINQTILMNKITSKIWLACVIGGKLYIRNIGLRQASTSGSYGGMLVLRGDGAIELTQVVIRQREQSLRQYSNSIFASAGDIIITDCIFERAQFINRLSPPQYAAAIYCEDKFGSLSINNSNFTQQYTSLIDPPLDEQIRQQEQIEYGGGQPRMANWGNKYTQNEKQLEFLWKYIKFY
;
A
#
# COMPACT_ATOMS: atom_id res chain seq x y z
N MET A 1 -24.01 12.30 -29.64
CA MET A 1 -24.55 12.72 -30.95
C MET A 1 -24.58 14.23 -30.99
N ILE A 2 -23.78 14.84 -31.86
CA ILE A 2 -23.82 16.30 -32.08
C ILE A 2 -24.61 16.50 -33.38
N THR A 3 -25.86 16.93 -33.26
CA THR A 3 -26.79 17.11 -34.37
C THR A 3 -27.51 18.45 -34.27
N TYR A 4 -27.98 18.96 -35.39
CA TYR A 4 -28.77 20.19 -35.49
C TYR A 4 -30.28 19.93 -35.47
N GLU A 5 -31.10 20.98 -35.33
CA GLU A 5 -32.56 20.90 -35.48
C GLU A 5 -32.93 20.53 -36.93
N GLY A 6 -33.61 19.39 -37.13
CA GLY A 6 -34.11 18.95 -38.44
C GLY A 6 -33.47 17.68 -39.03
N TYR A 7 -32.70 16.91 -38.26
CA TYR A 7 -32.28 15.56 -38.68
C TYR A 7 -33.51 14.69 -39.00
N PRO A 8 -33.53 13.91 -40.11
CA PRO A 8 -32.41 13.49 -40.97
C PRO A 8 -32.20 14.29 -42.27
N ASP A 9 -32.87 15.43 -42.47
CA ASP A 9 -32.83 16.12 -43.77
C ASP A 9 -31.48 16.84 -44.02
N GLU A 10 -30.98 16.80 -45.28
CA GLU A 10 -29.80 17.55 -45.73
C GLU A 10 -30.08 19.06 -45.62
N GLN A 11 -29.34 19.75 -44.76
CA GLN A 11 -29.39 21.21 -44.71
C GLN A 11 -28.32 21.86 -45.59
N VAL A 12 -28.77 22.87 -46.34
CA VAL A 12 -27.97 23.64 -47.32
C VAL A 12 -27.42 24.94 -46.70
N GLY A 13 -27.60 25.16 -45.39
CA GLY A 13 -27.21 26.39 -44.66
C GLY A 13 -25.93 26.24 -43.84
N ASN A 14 -25.10 27.29 -43.78
CA ASN A 14 -23.86 27.34 -43.00
C ASN A 14 -24.16 27.55 -41.50
N CYS A 15 -23.82 26.58 -40.63
CA CYS A 15 -23.74 26.73 -39.17
C CYS A 15 -22.31 27.14 -38.79
N GLU A 16 -22.10 28.35 -38.28
CA GLU A 16 -20.81 28.80 -37.73
C GLU A 16 -20.59 28.23 -36.31
N CYS A 17 -20.44 26.92 -36.25
CA CYS A 17 -20.46 26.18 -35.00
C CYS A 17 -19.04 25.65 -34.71
N ASN A 18 -18.38 26.23 -33.70
CA ASN A 18 -17.02 25.87 -33.27
C ASN A 18 -17.08 25.10 -31.95
N ILE A 19 -16.66 23.83 -31.95
CA ILE A 19 -16.74 22.94 -30.79
C ILE A 19 -15.32 22.53 -30.37
N ILE A 20 -15.03 22.60 -29.07
CA ILE A 20 -13.74 22.17 -28.55
C ILE A 20 -13.96 21.22 -27.37
N PHE A 21 -13.50 19.99 -27.53
CA PHE A 21 -13.37 19.01 -26.46
C PHE A 21 -11.93 19.04 -25.95
N LYS A 22 -11.76 19.23 -24.63
CA LYS A 22 -10.45 19.17 -23.99
C LYS A 22 -10.49 18.22 -22.81
N LYS A 23 -9.45 17.39 -22.65
CA LYS A 23 -9.19 16.60 -21.43
C LYS A 23 -10.40 15.74 -21.01
N SER A 24 -11.15 15.21 -21.98
CA SER A 24 -12.37 14.44 -21.72
C SER A 24 -12.18 12.96 -22.06
N TYR A 25 -12.97 12.11 -21.42
CA TYR A 25 -12.85 10.66 -21.48
C TYR A 25 -14.17 10.04 -21.91
N PHE A 26 -14.14 9.14 -22.90
CA PHE A 26 -15.25 8.26 -23.28
C PHE A 26 -14.86 6.84 -22.88
N ILE A 27 -15.64 6.22 -22.00
CA ILE A 27 -15.28 4.95 -21.37
C ILE A 27 -16.48 4.01 -21.40
N SER A 28 -16.32 2.80 -21.95
CA SER A 28 -17.39 1.79 -22.03
C SER A 28 -18.66 2.34 -22.68
N THR A 29 -18.49 3.01 -23.81
CA THR A 29 -19.60 3.64 -24.53
C THR A 29 -19.93 2.83 -25.79
N HIS A 30 -21.23 2.71 -26.07
CA HIS A 30 -21.76 1.87 -27.15
C HIS A 30 -22.67 2.72 -28.04
N GLY A 31 -22.65 2.45 -29.34
CA GLY A 31 -23.57 3.07 -30.30
C GLY A 31 -23.56 2.35 -31.64
N SER A 32 -24.45 2.74 -32.56
CA SER A 32 -24.62 2.05 -33.85
C SER A 32 -23.37 2.15 -34.75
N HIS A 33 -23.11 3.36 -35.28
CA HIS A 33 -21.99 3.62 -36.18
C HIS A 33 -20.70 4.06 -35.46
N THR A 34 -20.81 4.41 -34.19
CA THR A 34 -19.69 4.79 -33.32
C THR A 34 -20.04 4.61 -31.86
N GLY A 35 -19.05 4.25 -31.06
CA GLY A 35 -19.22 4.11 -29.62
C GLY A 35 -19.23 5.44 -28.87
N ALA A 36 -18.61 6.50 -29.39
CA ALA A 36 -18.42 7.74 -28.62
C ALA A 36 -18.88 9.02 -29.32
N ILE A 37 -18.33 9.38 -30.48
CA ILE A 37 -18.60 10.67 -31.11
C ILE A 37 -19.10 10.50 -32.54
N ASP A 38 -20.38 10.83 -32.77
CA ASP A 38 -20.99 10.95 -34.11
C ASP A 38 -21.11 12.43 -34.48
N ILE A 39 -20.44 12.82 -35.57
CA ILE A 39 -20.45 14.16 -36.14
C ILE A 39 -21.18 14.14 -37.49
N ARG A 40 -22.30 14.89 -37.60
CA ARG A 40 -23.07 15.01 -38.84
C ARG A 40 -23.36 16.46 -39.20
N GLY A 41 -23.27 16.77 -40.50
CA GLY A 41 -23.58 18.10 -41.06
C GLY A 41 -22.35 19.01 -41.22
N ARG A 42 -22.55 20.19 -41.82
CA ARG A 42 -21.48 21.18 -42.04
C ARG A 42 -21.15 21.92 -40.73
N ILE A 43 -20.15 21.42 -39.99
CA ILE A 43 -19.59 22.08 -38.80
C ILE A 43 -18.30 22.81 -39.19
N GLN A 44 -18.14 24.07 -38.77
CA GLN A 44 -16.99 24.89 -39.15
C GLN A 44 -15.68 24.39 -38.54
N THR A 45 -15.67 24.13 -37.22
CA THR A 45 -14.48 23.63 -36.53
C THR A 45 -14.84 22.70 -35.38
N VAL A 46 -14.25 21.50 -35.34
CA VAL A 46 -14.28 20.63 -34.16
C VAL A 46 -12.85 20.30 -33.76
N ARG A 47 -12.46 20.65 -32.53
CA ARG A 47 -11.13 20.36 -31.98
C ARG A 47 -11.22 19.41 -30.78
N PHE A 48 -10.43 18.36 -30.82
CA PHE A 48 -10.18 17.37 -29.79
C PHE A 48 -8.75 17.55 -29.25
N ASP A 49 -8.62 17.81 -27.96
CA ASP A 49 -7.33 18.03 -27.31
C ASP A 49 -7.23 17.13 -26.07
N ARG A 50 -6.30 16.17 -26.10
CA ARG A 50 -6.07 15.20 -25.00
C ARG A 50 -7.32 14.40 -24.65
N MET A 51 -7.99 13.86 -25.67
CA MET A 51 -9.16 13.00 -25.50
C MET A 51 -8.73 11.54 -25.33
N THR A 52 -9.45 10.81 -24.50
CA THR A 52 -9.25 9.38 -24.28
C THR A 52 -10.51 8.62 -24.65
N PHE A 53 -10.36 7.56 -25.45
CA PHE A 53 -11.43 6.65 -25.84
C PHE A 53 -11.08 5.24 -25.38
N SER A 54 -11.85 4.69 -24.43
CA SER A 54 -11.59 3.37 -23.86
C SER A 54 -12.83 2.48 -23.96
N LYS A 55 -12.72 1.29 -24.57
CA LYS A 55 -13.87 0.38 -24.82
C LYS A 55 -15.05 1.10 -25.42
N THR A 56 -14.78 1.85 -26.48
CA THR A 56 -15.83 2.53 -27.25
C THR A 56 -16.19 1.61 -28.42
N ILE A 57 -17.43 1.12 -28.47
CA ILE A 57 -17.84 0.05 -29.39
C ILE A 57 -18.92 0.57 -30.34
N ALA A 58 -18.68 0.43 -31.64
CA ALA A 58 -19.72 0.53 -32.65
C ALA A 58 -20.41 -0.83 -32.81
N GLU A 59 -21.59 -1.00 -32.22
CA GLU A 59 -22.31 -2.29 -32.13
C GLU A 59 -22.81 -2.80 -33.50
N ASP A 60 -23.09 -1.89 -34.44
CA ASP A 60 -23.47 -2.27 -35.82
C ASP A 60 -22.27 -2.54 -36.73
N GLY A 61 -21.04 -2.39 -36.20
CA GLY A 61 -19.80 -2.69 -36.89
C GLY A 61 -19.68 -4.18 -37.16
N VAL A 62 -19.84 -4.58 -38.43
CA VAL A 62 -19.75 -5.95 -38.98
C VAL A 62 -20.97 -6.86 -38.78
N LEU A 63 -21.74 -6.75 -37.69
CA LEU A 63 -22.79 -7.74 -37.37
C LEU A 63 -24.14 -7.57 -38.10
N PHE A 64 -24.56 -6.34 -38.43
CA PHE A 64 -25.96 -6.08 -38.81
C PHE A 64 -26.17 -5.49 -40.21
N THR A 65 -25.16 -4.88 -40.84
CA THR A 65 -25.31 -4.25 -42.15
C THR A 65 -24.06 -4.43 -43.03
N PRO A 66 -24.14 -5.20 -44.14
CA PRO A 66 -23.09 -5.22 -45.15
C PRO A 66 -22.81 -3.80 -45.66
N ASP A 67 -21.54 -3.45 -45.88
CA ASP A 67 -21.08 -2.14 -46.38
C ASP A 67 -21.29 -0.94 -45.43
N ALA A 68 -21.65 -1.17 -44.16
CA ALA A 68 -21.72 -0.08 -43.18
C ALA A 68 -20.32 0.38 -42.75
N VAL A 69 -20.08 1.68 -42.87
CA VAL A 69 -18.89 2.35 -42.32
C VAL A 69 -19.12 2.65 -40.84
N TYR A 70 -18.15 2.30 -40.00
CA TYR A 70 -18.22 2.51 -38.55
C TYR A 70 -16.85 2.90 -37.99
N GLY A 71 -16.84 3.65 -36.88
CA GLY A 71 -15.61 4.04 -36.19
C GLY A 71 -15.83 3.96 -34.69
N ASN A 72 -15.07 3.09 -34.02
CA ASN A 72 -15.26 2.77 -32.61
C ASN A 72 -15.17 4.01 -31.70
N ALA A 73 -14.23 4.92 -31.95
CA ALA A 73 -14.08 6.17 -31.19
C ALA A 73 -14.87 7.32 -31.80
N MET A 74 -14.83 7.47 -33.13
CA MET A 74 -15.48 8.59 -33.78
C MET A 74 -15.88 8.28 -35.23
N TYR A 75 -17.03 8.83 -35.61
CA TYR A 75 -17.62 8.74 -36.94
C TYR A 75 -18.00 10.13 -37.48
N ALA A 76 -17.77 10.37 -38.76
CA ALA A 76 -18.11 11.62 -39.46
C ALA A 76 -18.80 11.38 -40.82
N SER A 77 -19.54 12.38 -41.32
CA SER A 77 -20.21 12.31 -42.64
C SER A 77 -19.25 12.32 -43.85
N GLY A 78 -18.25 13.20 -43.85
CA GLY A 78 -17.34 13.42 -44.98
C GLY A 78 -15.88 13.09 -44.66
N VAL A 79 -15.12 12.59 -45.65
CA VAL A 79 -13.63 12.59 -45.58
C VAL A 79 -13.11 14.02 -45.53
N GLU A 80 -13.75 14.95 -46.23
CA GLU A 80 -13.43 16.38 -46.17
C GLU A 80 -13.59 16.90 -44.74
N ASP A 81 -14.65 16.49 -44.02
CA ASP A 81 -14.86 16.84 -42.60
C ASP A 81 -13.73 16.33 -41.70
N ILE A 82 -13.20 15.12 -41.95
CA ILE A 82 -12.03 14.61 -41.21
C ILE A 82 -10.73 15.29 -41.65
N SER A 83 -10.57 15.59 -42.95
CA SER A 83 -9.39 16.26 -43.49
C SER A 83 -9.25 17.70 -42.98
N HIS A 84 -10.38 18.40 -42.80
CA HIS A 84 -10.46 19.68 -42.09
C HIS A 84 -10.17 19.56 -40.59
N MET A 85 -10.13 18.34 -40.04
CA MET A 85 -9.75 18.01 -38.66
C MET A 85 -8.33 17.41 -38.52
N THR A 86 -7.52 17.38 -39.60
CA THR A 86 -6.17 16.76 -39.52
C THR A 86 -5.12 17.64 -38.83
N SER A 87 -4.24 16.96 -38.05
CA SER A 87 -3.11 17.38 -37.19
C SER A 87 -3.31 18.53 -36.18
N GLU A 88 -4.03 19.60 -36.50
CA GLU A 88 -4.29 20.73 -35.59
C GLU A 88 -5.56 20.54 -34.75
N PHE A 89 -6.45 19.65 -35.17
CA PHE A 89 -7.75 19.46 -34.51
C PHE A 89 -7.89 18.17 -33.73
N ILE A 90 -7.26 17.05 -34.10
CA ILE A 90 -7.16 15.86 -33.23
C ILE A 90 -5.75 15.83 -32.65
N LYS A 91 -5.60 16.43 -31.47
CA LYS A 91 -4.31 16.63 -30.81
C LYS A 91 -4.19 15.75 -29.58
N LEU A 92 -3.12 14.96 -29.53
CA LEU A 92 -2.77 14.12 -28.39
C LEU A 92 -3.94 13.24 -27.92
N CYS A 93 -4.76 12.73 -28.82
CA CYS A 93 -5.84 11.81 -28.47
C CYS A 93 -5.32 10.37 -28.43
N ARG A 94 -5.92 9.51 -27.61
CA ARG A 94 -5.54 8.09 -27.46
C ARG A 94 -6.77 7.19 -27.40
N SER A 95 -6.63 5.97 -27.92
CA SER A 95 -7.70 4.98 -27.85
C SER A 95 -7.18 3.56 -27.74
N ASP A 96 -7.80 2.75 -26.87
CA ASP A 96 -7.56 1.30 -26.77
C ASP A 96 -8.56 0.45 -27.59
N SER A 97 -9.54 1.11 -28.21
CA SER A 97 -10.60 0.46 -28.98
C SER A 97 -10.04 -0.20 -30.23
N GLU A 98 -10.70 -1.27 -30.69
CA GLU A 98 -10.31 -1.97 -31.91
C GLU A 98 -10.40 -1.07 -33.15
N SER A 99 -9.59 -1.37 -34.16
CA SER A 99 -9.73 -0.72 -35.47
C SER A 99 -11.03 -1.17 -36.16
N PRO A 100 -11.71 -0.29 -36.93
CA PRO A 100 -11.42 1.13 -37.13
C PRO A 100 -11.79 1.99 -35.91
N LYS A 101 -10.88 2.88 -35.49
CA LYS A 101 -11.14 3.87 -34.45
C LYS A 101 -11.87 5.09 -35.00
N LEU A 102 -11.47 5.50 -36.20
CA LEU A 102 -12.02 6.64 -36.91
C LEU A 102 -12.59 6.19 -38.25
N ALA A 103 -13.78 6.68 -38.59
CA ALA A 103 -14.34 6.46 -39.91
C ALA A 103 -15.14 7.66 -40.42
N ALA A 104 -15.16 7.81 -41.74
CA ALA A 104 -16.02 8.75 -42.45
C ALA A 104 -16.96 7.97 -43.37
N GLN A 105 -18.24 8.31 -43.42
CA GLN A 105 -19.24 7.64 -44.26
C GLN A 105 -18.83 7.54 -45.74
N SER A 106 -18.11 8.55 -46.23
CA SER A 106 -17.61 8.61 -47.61
C SER A 106 -16.26 7.91 -47.84
N ASN A 107 -15.66 7.31 -46.80
CA ASN A 107 -14.41 6.56 -46.88
C ASN A 107 -14.67 5.06 -46.80
N LEU A 108 -14.27 4.32 -47.84
CA LEU A 108 -14.36 2.86 -47.85
C LEU A 108 -13.09 2.19 -47.30
N ASP A 109 -11.99 2.94 -47.11
CA ASP A 109 -10.74 2.42 -46.55
C ASP A 109 -10.79 2.42 -45.02
N ILE A 110 -11.37 1.34 -44.47
CA ILE A 110 -11.50 1.10 -43.02
C ILE A 110 -10.13 1.16 -42.33
N GLY A 111 -10.02 1.98 -41.27
CA GLY A 111 -8.80 2.10 -40.44
C GLY A 111 -7.70 3.01 -41.01
N SER A 112 -7.87 3.55 -42.23
CA SER A 112 -6.89 4.44 -42.87
C SER A 112 -6.59 5.73 -42.07
N LEU A 113 -7.48 6.11 -41.15
CA LEU A 113 -7.40 7.33 -40.34
C LEU A 113 -7.03 7.08 -38.87
N ASP A 114 -6.84 5.83 -38.47
CA ASP A 114 -6.59 5.45 -37.06
C ASP A 114 -5.28 6.03 -36.51
N TYR A 115 -4.34 6.39 -37.38
CA TYR A 115 -3.08 7.05 -36.99
C TYR A 115 -3.30 8.40 -36.29
N LEU A 116 -4.46 9.05 -36.47
CA LEU A 116 -4.84 10.30 -35.79
C LEU A 116 -5.20 10.08 -34.31
N ILE A 117 -5.65 8.88 -33.95
CA ILE A 117 -5.93 8.46 -32.56
C ILE A 117 -5.14 7.19 -32.26
N PRO A 118 -3.82 7.32 -32.03
CA PRO A 118 -2.96 6.16 -31.82
C PRO A 118 -3.32 5.41 -30.52
N ASP A 119 -2.85 4.16 -30.44
CA ASP A 119 -2.93 3.35 -29.22
C ASP A 119 -2.22 4.02 -28.04
N PHE A 120 -2.61 3.61 -26.83
CA PHE A 120 -1.84 3.90 -25.63
C PHE A 120 -0.45 3.27 -25.72
N LYS A 121 0.56 4.01 -25.27
CA LYS A 121 1.92 3.49 -25.09
C LYS A 121 2.11 3.09 -23.64
N SER A 122 2.92 2.06 -23.41
CA SER A 122 3.35 1.66 -22.06
C SER A 122 4.45 2.57 -21.52
N ASN A 123 5.19 3.27 -22.39
CA ASN A 123 6.34 4.07 -22.01
C ASN A 123 6.24 5.47 -22.60
N TYR A 124 6.49 6.48 -21.77
CA TYR A 124 6.53 7.88 -22.16
C TYR A 124 7.77 8.56 -21.61
N VAL A 125 8.29 9.53 -22.37
CA VAL A 125 9.49 10.30 -22.03
C VAL A 125 9.18 11.79 -21.99
N VAL A 126 9.63 12.45 -20.93
CA VAL A 126 9.54 13.90 -20.71
C VAL A 126 10.94 14.50 -20.63
N SER A 127 11.13 15.66 -21.25
CA SER A 127 12.37 16.45 -21.22
C SER A 127 12.04 17.93 -21.37
N GLU A 128 12.80 18.82 -20.71
CA GLU A 128 12.67 20.29 -20.88
C GLU A 128 12.77 20.73 -22.35
N SER A 129 13.54 19.99 -23.17
CA SER A 129 13.71 20.24 -24.60
C SER A 129 12.58 19.68 -25.49
N GLY A 130 11.63 18.97 -24.88
CA GLY A 130 10.49 18.37 -25.56
C GLY A 130 9.44 19.39 -25.99
N SER A 131 8.31 18.88 -26.47
CA SER A 131 7.20 19.72 -26.92
C SER A 131 5.87 19.10 -26.53
N ASP A 132 5.04 19.83 -25.80
CA ASP A 132 3.64 19.43 -25.56
C ASP A 132 2.75 19.68 -26.79
N ALA A 133 3.26 20.39 -27.80
CA ALA A 133 2.52 20.66 -29.02
C ALA A 133 2.72 19.57 -30.07
N THR A 134 3.94 19.06 -30.20
CA THR A 134 4.35 18.16 -31.28
C THR A 134 5.05 16.89 -30.78
N GLY A 135 5.33 16.80 -29.48
CA GLY A 135 5.88 15.61 -28.83
C GLY A 135 4.94 14.42 -28.94
N ILE A 136 5.52 13.24 -29.00
CA ILE A 136 4.77 11.96 -28.98
C ILE A 136 5.21 11.05 -27.83
N GLY A 137 6.01 11.60 -26.90
CA GLY A 137 6.49 10.96 -25.69
C GLY A 137 7.51 9.85 -25.92
N THR A 138 8.31 9.94 -26.99
CA THR A 138 9.44 9.02 -27.25
C THR A 138 10.75 9.70 -26.93
N GLU A 139 11.85 8.94 -26.75
CA GLU A 139 13.17 9.54 -26.50
C GLU A 139 13.59 10.56 -27.57
N SER A 140 13.27 10.30 -28.84
CA SER A 140 13.58 11.20 -29.96
C SER A 140 12.61 12.39 -30.11
N ASN A 141 11.45 12.34 -29.45
CA ASN A 141 10.43 13.39 -29.52
C ASN A 141 9.61 13.40 -28.21
N PRO A 142 10.24 13.82 -27.10
CA PRO A 142 9.66 13.75 -25.76
C PRO A 142 8.60 14.83 -25.56
N PHE A 143 7.76 14.62 -24.55
CA PHE A 143 6.90 15.70 -24.05
C PHE A 143 7.70 16.72 -23.26
N GLN A 144 7.18 17.95 -23.17
CA GLN A 144 7.82 19.02 -22.40
C GLN A 144 7.44 18.96 -20.92
N THR A 145 6.18 18.64 -20.62
CA THR A 145 5.66 18.57 -19.25
C THR A 145 5.31 17.16 -18.82
N VAL A 146 5.49 16.90 -17.53
CA VAL A 146 5.05 15.70 -16.83
C VAL A 146 3.52 15.61 -16.86
N TYR A 147 2.84 16.75 -16.68
CA TYR A 147 1.38 16.83 -16.74
C TYR A 147 0.82 16.31 -18.07
N THR A 148 1.41 16.73 -19.21
CA THR A 148 0.97 16.26 -20.52
C THR A 148 1.19 14.76 -20.68
N ALA A 149 2.32 14.22 -20.21
CA ALA A 149 2.55 12.78 -20.25
C ALA A 149 1.52 12.01 -19.40
N ILE A 150 1.28 12.42 -18.16
CA ILE A 150 0.31 11.79 -17.25
C ILE A 150 -1.11 11.83 -17.82
N ALA A 151 -1.54 12.96 -18.38
CA ALA A 151 -2.86 13.07 -19.01
C ALA A 151 -3.07 12.06 -20.15
N LEU A 152 -2.00 11.67 -20.85
CA LEU A 152 -2.04 10.74 -21.99
C LEU A 152 -1.78 9.27 -21.63
N MET A 153 -1.25 9.06 -20.43
CA MET A 153 -0.92 7.77 -19.84
C MET A 153 -2.05 7.17 -18.99
N ASN A 154 -3.23 7.77 -19.00
CA ASN A 154 -4.36 7.34 -18.18
C ASN A 154 -5.40 6.50 -18.98
N PRO A 155 -5.09 5.35 -19.62
CA PRO A 155 -6.14 4.41 -19.99
C PRO A 155 -6.72 3.83 -18.70
N LYS A 156 -8.06 3.77 -18.60
CA LYS A 156 -8.73 3.34 -17.37
C LYS A 156 -8.75 1.81 -17.25
N LYS A 157 -8.80 1.37 -15.98
CA LYS A 157 -9.01 0.03 -15.39
C LYS A 157 -9.09 -1.21 -16.30
N THR A 158 -8.46 -2.29 -15.83
CA THR A 158 -8.50 -3.64 -16.41
C THR A 158 -9.91 -4.12 -16.78
N SER A 159 -10.95 -3.71 -16.03
CA SER A 159 -12.36 -4.04 -16.31
C SER A 159 -12.95 -3.37 -17.56
N PHE A 160 -12.26 -2.38 -18.12
CA PHE A 160 -12.74 -1.53 -19.21
C PHE A 160 -11.84 -1.59 -20.45
N VAL A 161 -10.91 -2.54 -20.55
CA VAL A 161 -10.07 -2.75 -21.75
C VAL A 161 -10.59 -3.99 -22.52
N GLU A 162 -10.83 -3.86 -23.83
CA GLU A 162 -11.33 -4.97 -24.68
C GLU A 162 -10.24 -5.92 -25.17
N LYS A 163 -8.98 -5.49 -25.23
CA LYS A 163 -7.84 -6.33 -25.63
C LYS A 163 -7.49 -7.30 -24.50
N ILE A 164 -8.26 -8.39 -24.43
CA ILE A 164 -8.15 -9.50 -23.48
C ILE A 164 -6.86 -10.32 -23.68
N ASP A 165 -6.13 -10.15 -24.79
CA ASP A 165 -5.10 -11.11 -25.20
C ASP A 165 -3.68 -10.92 -24.62
N TYR A 166 -3.48 -9.93 -23.73
CA TYR A 166 -2.20 -9.79 -23.01
C TYR A 166 -2.43 -9.41 -21.54
N ARG A 167 -2.92 -10.37 -20.74
CA ARG A 167 -2.88 -10.33 -19.26
C ARG A 167 -1.44 -10.46 -18.73
N GLN A 168 -0.54 -9.59 -19.18
CA GLN A 168 0.60 -9.17 -18.39
C GLN A 168 0.29 -7.78 -17.87
N GLU A 169 0.58 -7.57 -16.59
CA GLU A 169 0.43 -6.33 -15.87
C GLU A 169 1.20 -5.19 -16.57
N TYR A 170 0.57 -4.48 -17.50
CA TYR A 170 1.22 -3.36 -18.20
C TYR A 170 1.35 -2.18 -17.25
N THR A 171 2.47 -2.13 -16.51
CA THR A 171 2.86 -0.92 -15.77
C THR A 171 3.18 0.18 -16.78
N ILE A 172 2.41 1.26 -16.74
CA ILE A 172 2.70 2.43 -17.56
C ILE A 172 3.87 3.16 -16.90
N THR A 173 4.94 3.37 -17.66
CA THR A 173 6.19 3.93 -17.17
C THR A 173 6.43 5.30 -17.78
N LEU A 174 6.59 6.29 -16.93
CA LEU A 174 7.02 7.63 -17.28
C LEU A 174 8.49 7.81 -16.90
N LYS A 175 9.32 8.15 -17.89
CA LYS A 175 10.70 8.57 -17.68
C LYS A 175 10.79 10.09 -17.81
N ILE A 176 11.30 10.74 -16.78
CA ILE A 176 11.47 12.19 -16.73
C ILE A 176 12.97 12.47 -16.73
N ASN A 177 13.46 13.01 -17.85
CA ASN A 177 14.87 13.37 -17.98
C ASN A 177 15.23 14.51 -17.02
N ALA A 178 16.52 14.73 -16.78
CA ALA A 178 17.01 15.86 -16.01
C ALA A 178 16.36 17.20 -16.43
N GLY A 179 15.97 18.00 -15.44
CA GLY A 179 15.28 19.27 -15.65
C GLY A 179 14.47 19.75 -14.44
N ILE A 180 13.96 20.98 -14.53
CA ILE A 180 13.04 21.58 -13.56
C ILE A 180 11.66 21.73 -14.20
N TYR A 181 10.70 20.97 -13.70
CA TYR A 181 9.34 20.91 -14.23
C TYR A 181 8.40 21.64 -13.29
N ILE A 182 7.73 22.69 -13.80
CA ILE A 182 6.68 23.41 -13.07
C ILE A 182 5.35 22.85 -13.54
N GLU A 183 4.68 22.13 -12.66
CA GLU A 183 3.53 21.29 -13.03
C GLU A 183 2.28 21.72 -12.26
N PRO A 184 1.11 21.81 -12.94
CA PRO A 184 -0.17 21.90 -12.27
C PRO A 184 -0.51 20.54 -11.62
N ARG A 185 -1.69 20.46 -10.99
CA ARG A 185 -2.18 19.20 -10.42
C ARG A 185 -2.31 18.12 -11.50
N MET A 186 -1.58 17.03 -11.30
CA MET A 186 -1.60 15.83 -12.11
C MET A 186 -2.54 14.79 -11.46
N ARG A 187 -3.51 14.34 -12.25
CA ARG A 187 -4.56 13.41 -11.83
C ARG A 187 -4.25 12.00 -12.31
N ILE A 188 -4.15 11.05 -11.39
CA ILE A 188 -3.80 9.65 -11.68
C ILE A 188 -5.07 8.80 -11.73
N ILE A 189 -5.37 8.27 -12.92
CA ILE A 189 -6.56 7.44 -13.18
C ILE A 189 -6.16 5.99 -13.57
N SER A 190 -4.92 5.80 -14.03
CA SER A 190 -4.39 4.47 -14.35
C SER A 190 -4.28 3.57 -13.10
N GLU A 191 -4.58 2.28 -13.25
CA GLU A 191 -4.45 1.30 -12.16
C GLU A 191 -3.00 0.95 -11.82
N ARG A 192 -2.06 1.12 -12.75
CA ARG A 192 -0.64 0.81 -12.52
C ARG A 192 0.24 1.81 -13.26
N ILE A 193 0.99 2.60 -12.50
CA ILE A 193 1.83 3.65 -13.05
C ILE A 193 3.14 3.74 -12.26
N SER A 194 4.24 3.91 -13.01
CA SER A 194 5.57 4.17 -12.48
C SER A 194 6.08 5.51 -13.02
N VAL A 195 6.50 6.42 -12.16
CA VAL A 195 7.03 7.74 -12.51
C VAL A 195 8.49 7.82 -12.05
N ASN A 196 9.42 7.87 -13.00
CA ASN A 196 10.85 7.73 -12.74
C ASN A 196 11.61 8.96 -13.22
N GLY A 197 12.32 9.63 -12.30
CA GLY A 197 13.32 10.64 -12.63
C GLY A 197 14.68 10.03 -12.98
N GLU A 198 15.62 10.87 -13.39
CA GLU A 198 17.03 10.48 -13.60
C GLU A 198 17.87 10.57 -12.31
N GLY A 199 17.25 10.96 -11.19
CA GLY A 199 17.91 11.13 -9.89
C GLY A 199 17.45 12.40 -9.18
N ILE A 200 17.42 12.36 -7.84
CA ILE A 200 17.01 13.51 -6.99
C ILE A 200 17.82 14.79 -7.23
N GLN A 201 19.04 14.68 -7.76
CA GLN A 201 19.88 15.84 -8.08
C GLN A 201 19.54 16.48 -9.42
N TYR A 202 18.85 15.75 -10.30
CA TYR A 202 18.69 16.09 -11.72
C TYR A 202 17.24 16.34 -12.11
N THR A 203 16.29 15.61 -11.51
CA THR A 203 14.87 15.73 -11.85
C THR A 203 14.12 16.40 -10.70
N ILE A 204 13.64 17.63 -10.93
CA ILE A 204 12.93 18.44 -9.95
C ILE A 204 11.53 18.74 -10.46
N ILE A 205 10.50 18.44 -9.67
CA ILE A 205 9.10 18.80 -9.95
C ILE A 205 8.61 19.79 -8.90
N LYS A 206 8.06 20.91 -9.36
CA LYS A 206 7.55 22.02 -8.55
C LYS A 206 6.07 22.27 -8.84
N ASN A 207 5.29 22.64 -7.84
CA ASN A 207 3.88 22.98 -8.04
C ASN A 207 3.71 24.34 -8.73
N ASP A 208 2.84 24.39 -9.74
CA ASP A 208 2.48 25.62 -10.44
C ASP A 208 1.40 26.42 -9.68
N ILE A 209 1.87 27.39 -8.89
CA ILE A 209 1.00 28.30 -8.12
C ILE A 209 0.35 29.42 -8.96
N ILE A 210 0.71 29.54 -10.24
CA ILE A 210 0.21 30.57 -11.16
C ILE A 210 -0.87 29.98 -12.08
N SER A 211 -0.96 28.66 -12.18
CA SER A 211 -2.00 27.95 -12.95
C SER A 211 -3.43 28.35 -12.55
N ASP A 212 -4.37 28.21 -13.49
CA ASP A 212 -5.79 28.51 -13.26
C ASP A 212 -6.42 27.66 -12.13
N GLU A 213 -5.90 26.44 -11.91
CA GLU A 213 -6.38 25.51 -10.87
C GLU A 213 -5.83 25.81 -9.47
N LYS A 214 -4.87 26.74 -9.33
CA LYS A 214 -4.43 27.35 -8.06
C LYS A 214 -4.36 26.36 -6.90
N THR A 215 -3.34 25.51 -6.90
CA THR A 215 -3.25 24.41 -5.92
C THR A 215 -1.82 24.15 -5.47
N SER A 216 -1.69 23.74 -4.22
CA SER A 216 -0.43 23.23 -3.69
C SER A 216 -0.17 21.77 -4.08
N CYS A 217 -1.17 21.06 -4.60
CA CYS A 217 -1.15 19.63 -4.89
C CYS A 217 -0.70 19.32 -6.32
N ILE A 218 0.39 18.55 -6.45
CA ILE A 218 0.95 18.09 -7.72
C ILE A 218 0.40 16.72 -8.09
N ILE A 219 0.23 15.81 -7.11
CA ILE A 219 -0.18 14.43 -7.38
C ILE A 219 -1.45 14.12 -6.60
N LEU A 220 -2.49 13.72 -7.33
CA LEU A 220 -3.77 13.27 -6.79
C LEU A 220 -4.21 11.99 -7.52
N ILE A 221 -4.47 10.92 -6.77
CA ILE A 221 -5.17 9.74 -7.28
C ILE A 221 -6.67 10.04 -7.28
N GLU A 222 -7.32 9.90 -8.45
CA GLU A 222 -8.74 10.23 -8.59
C GLU A 222 -9.63 9.25 -7.77
N PRO A 223 -10.77 9.71 -7.21
CA PRO A 223 -11.58 8.91 -6.29
C PRO A 223 -12.15 7.61 -6.86
N ASP A 224 -12.29 7.55 -8.17
CA ASP A 224 -12.76 6.34 -8.85
C ASP A 224 -11.64 5.32 -9.08
N ASN A 225 -10.38 5.62 -8.75
CA ASN A 225 -9.21 4.77 -8.92
C ASN A 225 -8.72 4.16 -7.58
N THR A 226 -9.60 3.42 -6.91
CA THR A 226 -9.33 2.82 -5.59
C THR A 226 -8.25 1.74 -5.58
N ALA A 227 -8.00 1.10 -6.73
CA ALA A 227 -7.04 0.00 -6.89
C ALA A 227 -5.71 0.43 -7.55
N CYS A 228 -5.45 1.74 -7.63
CA CYS A 228 -4.22 2.29 -8.19
C CYS A 228 -2.98 1.70 -7.48
N LYS A 229 -1.96 1.32 -8.25
CA LYS A 229 -0.59 1.05 -7.77
C LYS A 229 0.32 2.10 -8.40
N LEU A 230 0.80 3.03 -7.59
CA LEU A 230 1.62 4.16 -8.03
C LEU A 230 3.02 4.05 -7.41
N ASP A 231 4.01 3.85 -8.27
CA ASP A 231 5.42 3.89 -7.91
C ASP A 231 6.05 5.21 -8.39
N ILE A 232 6.75 5.94 -7.50
CA ILE A 232 7.45 7.18 -7.84
C ILE A 232 8.89 7.07 -7.37
N ASN A 233 9.83 7.23 -8.29
CA ASN A 233 11.25 7.00 -8.04
C ASN A 233 12.12 8.17 -8.48
N ASP A 234 13.16 8.46 -7.69
CA ASP A 234 14.31 9.28 -8.10
C ASP A 234 13.97 10.73 -8.51
N ILE A 235 13.03 11.36 -7.80
CA ILE A 235 12.55 12.73 -8.07
C ILE A 235 12.68 13.61 -6.83
N THR A 236 13.08 14.87 -7.03
CA THR A 236 12.92 15.92 -6.02
C THR A 236 11.62 16.69 -6.22
N PHE A 237 10.81 16.78 -5.18
CA PHE A 237 9.60 17.59 -5.13
C PHE A 237 9.85 18.90 -4.38
N GLU A 238 9.50 20.01 -5.01
CA GLU A 238 9.63 21.37 -4.48
C GLU A 238 8.27 22.01 -4.21
N LEU A 239 8.02 22.34 -2.95
CA LEU A 239 6.82 23.06 -2.54
C LEU A 239 7.05 24.58 -2.61
N GLN A 240 6.25 25.26 -3.43
CA GLN A 240 6.03 26.70 -3.37
C GLN A 240 4.86 27.01 -2.45
N ASN A 241 5.06 28.02 -1.59
CA ASN A 241 4.03 28.49 -0.67
C ASN A 241 2.88 29.14 -1.45
N TYR A 242 1.67 28.62 -1.31
CA TYR A 242 0.48 29.16 -1.96
C TYR A 242 -0.63 29.56 -0.97
N GLY A 243 -0.29 29.80 0.31
CA GLY A 243 -1.30 30.01 1.34
C GLY A 243 -2.06 28.72 1.67
N SER A 244 -3.15 28.82 2.44
CA SER A 244 -3.96 27.65 2.85
C SER A 244 -5.14 27.46 1.90
N PHE A 245 -5.16 26.35 1.15
CA PHE A 245 -6.32 25.90 0.39
C PHE A 245 -6.88 24.61 0.99
N GLY A 246 -7.76 24.77 1.98
CA GLY A 246 -8.52 23.66 2.56
C GLY A 246 -7.63 22.50 3.04
N ASP A 247 -7.82 21.34 2.41
CA ASP A 247 -7.20 20.06 2.77
C ASP A 247 -6.19 19.58 1.71
N ASP A 248 -5.51 20.50 1.01
CA ASP A 248 -4.44 20.18 0.05
C ASP A 248 -3.11 19.81 0.74
N ALA A 249 -2.31 19.00 0.06
CA ALA A 249 -0.90 18.65 0.35
C ALA A 249 -0.11 18.66 -0.97
N LEU A 250 1.22 18.73 -0.96
CA LEU A 250 2.02 18.61 -2.20
C LEU A 250 1.72 17.29 -2.93
N ILE A 251 1.59 16.21 -2.17
CA ILE A 251 1.11 14.90 -2.64
C ILE A 251 -0.04 14.45 -1.74
N MET A 252 -1.19 14.16 -2.37
CA MET A 252 -2.40 13.67 -1.70
C MET A 252 -2.62 12.19 -2.02
N ILE A 253 -2.55 11.34 -1.00
CA ILE A 253 -2.77 9.89 -1.12
C ILE A 253 -4.08 9.53 -0.43
N LEU A 254 -5.15 9.52 -1.22
CA LEU A 254 -6.51 9.20 -0.76
C LEU A 254 -6.90 7.75 -1.04
N PHE A 255 -6.30 7.14 -2.06
CA PHE A 255 -6.69 5.84 -2.61
C PHE A 255 -5.46 5.10 -3.15
N GLY A 256 -5.59 3.79 -3.36
CA GLY A 256 -4.56 2.96 -3.96
C GLY A 256 -3.42 2.51 -3.03
N GLU A 257 -2.46 1.82 -3.60
CA GLU A 257 -1.16 1.49 -3.05
C GLU A 257 -0.13 2.46 -3.62
N VAL A 258 0.57 3.20 -2.76
CA VAL A 258 1.52 4.23 -3.20
C VAL A 258 2.90 3.94 -2.62
N ARG A 259 3.91 3.88 -3.49
CA ARG A 259 5.29 3.66 -3.12
C ARG A 259 6.15 4.81 -3.65
N LEU A 260 6.88 5.47 -2.76
CA LEU A 260 7.92 6.43 -3.14
C LEU A 260 9.28 5.84 -2.78
N GLN A 261 10.23 5.89 -3.71
CA GLN A 261 11.58 5.41 -3.48
C GLN A 261 12.63 6.44 -3.91
N SER A 262 13.62 6.66 -3.06
CA SER A 262 14.77 7.54 -3.36
C SER A 262 14.33 8.94 -3.82
N CYS A 263 13.28 9.52 -3.23
CA CYS A 263 12.82 10.87 -3.56
C CYS A 263 13.30 11.90 -2.52
N SER A 264 13.21 13.20 -2.86
CA SER A 264 13.47 14.27 -1.90
C SER A 264 12.34 15.30 -1.87
N PHE A 265 12.10 15.91 -0.72
CA PHE A 265 11.13 16.98 -0.52
C PHE A 265 11.81 18.18 0.11
N ARG A 266 11.60 19.36 -0.48
CA ARG A 266 12.07 20.64 0.05
C ARG A 266 11.10 21.77 -0.30
N GLN A 267 11.21 22.88 0.43
CA GLN A 267 10.51 24.12 0.07
C GLN A 267 11.40 24.98 -0.80
N THR A 268 10.80 25.76 -1.70
CA THR A 268 11.56 26.69 -2.54
C THR A 268 12.02 27.93 -1.79
N ASP A 269 11.32 28.26 -0.71
CA ASP A 269 11.65 29.35 0.19
C ASP A 269 11.33 28.91 1.62
N SER A 270 12.37 28.60 2.40
CA SER A 270 12.26 28.20 3.81
C SER A 270 12.19 29.41 4.75
N SER A 271 12.26 30.65 4.24
CA SER A 271 12.16 31.85 5.07
C SER A 271 10.71 32.23 5.40
N THR A 272 9.75 31.70 4.65
CA THR A 272 8.31 31.90 4.86
C THR A 272 7.66 30.65 5.45
N LEU A 273 6.58 30.83 6.20
CA LEU A 273 5.79 29.72 6.75
C LEU A 273 4.86 29.14 5.68
N HIS A 274 4.97 27.85 5.41
CA HIS A 274 4.09 27.14 4.48
C HIS A 274 2.90 26.53 5.22
N ASN A 275 1.70 26.71 4.67
CA ASN A 275 0.44 26.23 5.27
C ASN A 275 -0.05 24.92 4.66
N THR A 276 0.84 24.13 4.07
CA THR A 276 0.52 22.91 3.34
C THR A 276 1.60 21.87 3.64
N PRO A 277 1.25 20.63 4.03
CA PRO A 277 2.22 19.56 4.23
C PRO A 277 2.82 19.09 2.90
N TYR A 278 3.97 18.42 2.95
CA TYR A 278 4.49 17.73 1.77
C TYR A 278 3.58 16.55 1.37
N ILE A 279 3.21 15.71 2.34
CA ILE A 279 2.43 14.50 2.04
C ILE A 279 1.28 14.39 3.02
N ARG A 280 0.09 14.10 2.50
CA ARG A 280 -1.06 13.71 3.30
C ARG A 280 -1.58 12.34 2.89
N ILE A 281 -1.74 11.45 3.86
CA ILE A 281 -2.07 10.04 3.70
C ILE A 281 -3.41 9.75 4.36
N LYS A 282 -4.37 9.21 3.60
CA LYS A 282 -5.67 8.73 4.09
C LYS A 282 -5.96 7.27 3.70
N GLN A 283 -4.91 6.54 3.36
CA GLN A 283 -4.99 5.16 2.91
C GLN A 283 -3.89 4.30 3.56
N LYS A 284 -4.18 3.01 3.83
CA LYS A 284 -3.31 2.13 4.64
C LYS A 284 -2.04 1.64 3.94
N SER A 285 -2.04 1.64 2.61
CA SER A 285 -1.01 0.98 1.79
C SER A 285 -0.03 1.99 1.20
N VAL A 286 0.63 2.77 2.08
CA VAL A 286 1.66 3.74 1.68
C VAL A 286 3.02 3.32 2.18
N ALA A 287 4.01 3.26 1.29
CA ALA A 287 5.40 2.98 1.62
C ALA A 287 6.34 4.07 1.10
N LEU A 288 7.16 4.62 1.99
CA LEU A 288 8.13 5.67 1.70
C LEU A 288 9.52 5.10 2.01
N SER A 289 10.39 4.96 1.01
CA SER A 289 11.70 4.32 1.16
C SER A 289 12.84 5.23 0.68
N GLY A 290 13.82 5.49 1.55
CA GLY A 290 15.00 6.30 1.22
C GLY A 290 14.66 7.76 0.91
N ILE A 291 13.62 8.32 1.55
CA ILE A 291 13.13 9.67 1.26
C ILE A 291 13.88 10.72 2.10
N SER A 292 14.32 11.81 1.47
CA SER A 292 14.98 12.92 2.14
C SER A 292 14.08 14.17 2.23
N PHE A 293 13.62 14.51 3.42
CA PHE A 293 12.90 15.75 3.73
C PHE A 293 13.87 16.77 4.33
N SER A 294 13.96 17.95 3.73
CA SER A 294 14.91 18.97 4.19
C SER A 294 14.36 20.39 4.19
N ASN A 295 14.82 21.19 5.15
CA ASN A 295 14.62 22.64 5.22
C ASN A 295 13.14 23.08 5.07
N GLY A 296 12.23 22.32 5.68
CA GLY A 296 10.81 22.65 5.69
C GLY A 296 10.49 23.61 6.83
N ASN A 297 9.87 24.74 6.53
CA ASN A 297 9.36 25.71 7.50
C ASN A 297 7.84 25.80 7.36
N PHE A 298 7.13 25.03 8.16
CA PHE A 298 5.67 24.94 8.15
C PHE A 298 5.06 25.86 9.19
N SER A 299 3.82 26.28 8.94
CA SER A 299 3.04 26.97 9.96
C SER A 299 2.81 26.07 11.17
N HIS A 300 2.47 26.69 12.30
CA HIS A 300 2.53 26.02 13.60
C HIS A 300 1.41 24.99 13.82
N ASP A 301 0.48 24.87 12.87
CA ASP A 301 -0.61 23.88 12.87
C ASP A 301 -0.42 22.81 11.77
N ILE A 302 0.71 22.83 11.05
CA ILE A 302 0.98 21.94 9.91
C ILE A 302 2.22 21.11 10.19
N ALA A 303 2.12 19.80 9.89
CA ALA A 303 3.26 18.90 9.92
C ALA A 303 3.86 18.74 8.51
N ALA A 304 5.09 18.21 8.41
CA ALA A 304 5.65 17.92 7.08
C ALA A 304 4.94 16.74 6.41
N ILE A 305 4.56 15.73 7.20
CA ILE A 305 3.74 14.59 6.79
C ILE A 305 2.55 14.46 7.74
N GLU A 306 1.37 14.27 7.16
CA GLU A 306 0.14 14.01 7.90
C GLU A 306 -0.48 12.68 7.49
N VAL A 307 -0.65 11.77 8.46
CA VAL A 307 -1.45 10.55 8.30
C VAL A 307 -2.78 10.81 9.00
N ASN A 308 -3.84 10.91 8.22
CA ASN A 308 -5.19 11.24 8.69
C ASN A 308 -6.04 9.96 8.83
N PRO A 309 -7.23 10.04 9.47
CA PRO A 309 -8.10 8.87 9.65
C PRO A 309 -8.30 8.06 8.36
N GLY A 310 -8.15 6.74 8.46
CA GLY A 310 -8.10 5.79 7.34
C GLY A 310 -6.69 5.51 6.81
N GLY A 311 -5.71 6.34 7.15
CA GLY A 311 -4.31 6.24 6.71
C GLY A 311 -3.42 5.34 7.56
N GLY A 312 -2.38 4.78 6.93
CA GLY A 312 -1.27 4.08 7.56
C GLY A 312 -0.02 4.24 6.69
N ALA A 313 1.17 4.06 7.25
CA ALA A 313 2.41 4.33 6.53
C ALA A 313 3.57 3.44 6.97
N ILE A 314 4.38 3.01 6.01
CA ILE A 314 5.69 2.38 6.22
C ILE A 314 6.77 3.35 5.76
N LEU A 315 7.68 3.74 6.65
CA LEU A 315 8.81 4.61 6.36
C LEU A 315 10.11 3.82 6.55
N ASN A 316 10.92 3.68 5.52
CA ASN A 316 12.16 2.90 5.56
C ASN A 316 13.35 3.76 5.12
N GLY A 317 14.33 4.00 5.99
CA GLY A 317 15.51 4.79 5.67
C GLY A 317 15.21 6.26 5.34
N CYS A 318 14.11 6.82 5.86
CA CYS A 318 13.74 8.22 5.62
C CYS A 318 14.54 9.17 6.51
N ASN A 319 15.02 10.28 5.95
CA ASN A 319 15.77 11.30 6.66
C ASN A 319 14.98 12.62 6.70
N PHE A 320 14.84 13.18 7.90
CA PHE A 320 14.19 14.45 8.17
C PHE A 320 15.23 15.39 8.77
N THR A 321 15.60 16.43 8.04
CA THR A 321 16.65 17.37 8.47
C THR A 321 16.11 18.80 8.47
N SER A 322 16.24 19.49 9.61
CA SER A 322 15.86 20.92 9.74
C SER A 322 14.42 21.20 9.30
N ILE A 323 13.49 20.39 9.81
CA ILE A 323 12.05 20.57 9.62
C ILE A 323 11.48 21.30 10.84
N SER A 324 10.79 22.41 10.59
CA SER A 324 10.11 23.23 11.59
C SER A 324 8.61 23.25 11.33
N GLY A 325 7.77 23.04 12.34
CA GLY A 325 6.31 23.00 12.19
C GLY A 325 5.58 22.61 13.48
N THR A 326 4.35 22.12 13.40
CA THR A 326 3.66 21.52 14.57
C THR A 326 4.32 20.22 15.01
N ALA A 327 4.74 19.43 14.02
CA ALA A 327 5.51 18.20 14.13
C ALA A 327 6.20 17.95 12.79
N VAL A 328 7.16 17.01 12.76
CA VAL A 328 7.67 16.48 11.49
C VAL A 328 6.62 15.53 10.90
N LEU A 329 6.09 14.64 11.74
CA LEU A 329 5.10 13.65 11.38
C LEU A 329 3.94 13.71 12.38
N ASN A 330 2.73 13.94 11.88
CA ASN A 330 1.49 13.89 12.66
C ASN A 330 0.62 12.73 12.14
N VAL A 331 0.20 11.84 13.03
CA VAL A 331 -0.45 10.57 12.67
C VAL A 331 -1.72 10.38 13.48
N ILE A 332 -2.83 10.06 12.81
CA ILE A 332 -4.12 9.74 13.43
C ILE A 332 -4.56 8.35 12.95
N LEU A 333 -4.42 7.35 13.84
CA LEU A 333 -4.77 5.96 13.57
C LEU A 333 -6.19 5.68 14.04
N SER A 334 -7.06 5.27 13.13
CA SER A 334 -8.50 5.15 13.40
C SER A 334 -9.12 3.81 12.98
N GLU A 335 -8.36 2.92 12.35
CA GLU A 335 -8.87 1.68 11.77
C GLU A 335 -7.96 0.48 12.05
N THR A 336 -8.54 -0.71 11.90
CA THR A 336 -7.77 -1.97 11.93
C THR A 336 -6.68 -1.95 10.86
N GLN A 337 -5.46 -2.30 11.27
CA GLN A 337 -4.27 -2.32 10.42
C GLN A 337 -3.96 -0.97 9.76
N ALA A 338 -4.36 0.15 10.38
CA ALA A 338 -3.81 1.47 10.07
C ALA A 338 -2.44 1.62 10.77
N ASP A 339 -1.47 0.77 10.44
CA ASP A 339 -0.19 0.73 11.14
C ASP A 339 0.76 1.85 10.69
N LEU A 340 1.61 2.28 11.62
CA LEU A 340 2.77 3.11 11.38
C LEU A 340 4.03 2.28 11.64
N ILE A 341 4.82 2.01 10.61
CA ILE A 341 6.07 1.23 10.72
C ILE A 341 7.23 2.13 10.27
N MET A 342 8.25 2.27 11.12
CA MET A 342 9.40 3.12 10.85
C MET A 342 10.71 2.36 11.05
N ASN A 343 11.46 2.18 9.98
CA ASN A 343 12.75 1.50 9.95
C ASN A 343 13.85 2.48 9.54
N ASP A 344 14.96 2.50 10.26
CA ASP A 344 16.18 3.27 9.93
C ASP A 344 15.94 4.77 9.65
N CYS A 345 14.90 5.35 10.27
CA CYS A 345 14.53 6.75 10.06
C CYS A 345 15.37 7.69 10.92
N LYS A 346 15.73 8.85 10.39
CA LYS A 346 16.55 9.85 11.11
C LYS A 346 15.84 11.19 11.20
N PHE A 347 15.83 11.77 12.40
CA PHE A 347 15.30 13.09 12.68
C PHE A 347 16.43 13.96 13.24
N LEU A 348 16.86 14.93 12.44
CA LEU A 348 18.06 15.73 12.67
C LEU A 348 17.71 17.22 12.74
N ASN A 349 17.93 17.84 13.88
CA ASN A 349 17.74 19.28 14.10
C ASN A 349 16.32 19.78 13.73
N CYS A 350 15.29 18.97 13.99
CA CYS A 350 13.90 19.35 13.78
C CYS A 350 13.38 20.22 14.93
N GLN A 351 12.41 21.09 14.66
CA GLN A 351 11.81 22.00 15.63
C GLN A 351 10.28 21.90 15.62
N SER A 352 9.69 21.57 16.76
CA SER A 352 8.23 21.47 16.90
C SER A 352 7.67 22.55 17.82
N TYR A 353 6.61 23.23 17.38
CA TYR A 353 5.99 24.35 18.10
C TYR A 353 4.65 23.98 18.77
N PRO A 354 4.39 24.45 20.00
CA PRO A 354 3.16 24.16 20.73
C PRO A 354 2.03 25.14 20.38
N LEU A 355 0.86 24.67 19.92
CA LEU A 355 -0.32 25.55 19.72
C LEU A 355 -1.67 24.89 20.04
N THR A 356 -2.37 24.27 19.09
CA THR A 356 -3.81 23.93 19.22
C THR A 356 -4.14 22.44 19.09
N ILE A 357 -3.33 21.69 18.35
CA ILE A 357 -3.33 20.24 18.33
C ILE A 357 -2.27 19.81 19.36
N PRO A 358 -2.47 18.75 20.16
CA PRO A 358 -1.38 18.21 20.95
C PRO A 358 -0.26 17.74 20.01
N SER A 359 0.69 18.61 19.70
CA SER A 359 2.08 18.21 19.44
C SER A 359 3.00 19.41 19.51
N GLY A 360 3.92 19.36 20.46
CA GLY A 360 5.19 20.08 20.40
C GLY A 360 6.34 19.06 20.30
N SER A 361 6.08 17.89 19.71
CA SER A 361 7.02 16.78 19.56
C SER A 361 7.44 16.57 18.11
N THR A 362 8.57 15.92 17.88
CA THR A 362 9.05 15.60 16.54
C THR A 362 8.06 14.70 15.79
N VAL A 363 7.54 13.68 16.47
CA VAL A 363 6.50 12.77 15.98
C VAL A 363 5.31 12.80 16.94
N SER A 364 4.10 12.96 16.41
CA SER A 364 2.85 12.90 17.17
C SER A 364 1.94 11.82 16.61
N ILE A 365 1.44 10.97 17.50
CA ILE A 365 0.60 9.82 17.16
C ILE A 365 -0.64 9.88 18.04
N SER A 366 -1.79 10.09 17.41
CA SER A 366 -3.10 9.97 18.02
C SER A 366 -3.78 8.69 17.55
N CYS A 367 -4.47 8.02 18.46
CA CYS A 367 -5.36 6.92 18.14
C CYS A 367 -6.80 7.27 18.50
N THR A 368 -7.72 7.02 17.58
CA THR A 368 -9.17 7.13 17.80
C THR A 368 -9.87 5.78 17.68
N PHE A 369 -9.11 4.70 17.45
CA PHE A 369 -9.62 3.35 17.38
C PHE A 369 -9.96 2.82 18.78
N GLN A 370 -11.27 2.74 19.08
CA GLN A 370 -11.75 2.29 20.39
C GLN A 370 -11.58 0.79 20.55
N GLN A 371 -10.97 0.37 21.66
CA GLN A 371 -10.78 -1.03 22.02
C GLN A 371 -11.00 -1.28 23.50
N ASP A 372 -11.39 -2.51 23.82
CA ASP A 372 -11.55 -2.96 25.20
C ASP A 372 -10.40 -3.92 25.56
N PHE A 373 -9.24 -3.36 25.90
CA PHE A 373 -8.07 -4.15 26.32
C PHE A 373 -8.30 -4.90 27.65
N ILE A 374 -9.33 -4.54 28.42
CA ILE A 374 -9.65 -5.14 29.71
C ILE A 374 -10.44 -6.44 29.51
N ASN A 375 -11.55 -6.39 28.77
CA ASN A 375 -12.43 -7.54 28.58
C ASN A 375 -12.19 -8.31 27.28
N GLN A 376 -11.54 -7.70 26.29
CA GLN A 376 -11.33 -8.28 24.95
C GLN A 376 -9.88 -8.26 24.48
N LYS A 377 -8.92 -8.37 25.41
CA LYS A 377 -7.47 -8.27 25.16
C LYS A 377 -6.98 -8.94 23.86
N VAL A 378 -7.42 -10.17 23.56
CA VAL A 378 -7.02 -10.89 22.34
C VAL A 378 -7.48 -10.16 21.08
N GLN A 379 -8.76 -9.78 21.00
CA GLN A 379 -9.32 -9.08 19.84
C GLN A 379 -8.78 -7.65 19.75
N SER A 380 -8.65 -6.97 20.88
CA SER A 380 -8.04 -5.64 20.97
C SER A 380 -6.62 -5.65 20.45
N ILE A 381 -5.81 -6.65 20.85
CA ILE A 381 -4.47 -6.80 20.28
C ILE A 381 -4.57 -7.05 18.79
N LEU A 382 -5.29 -8.09 18.32
CA LEU A 382 -5.35 -8.48 16.89
C LEU A 382 -5.88 -7.39 15.94
N ASN A 383 -6.76 -6.51 16.42
CA ASN A 383 -7.42 -5.52 15.56
C ASN A 383 -6.84 -4.12 15.71
N SER A 384 -6.12 -3.81 16.80
CA SER A 384 -5.51 -2.49 16.98
C SER A 384 -4.44 -2.19 15.93
N PRO A 385 -4.32 -0.92 15.51
CA PRO A 385 -3.17 -0.47 14.74
C PRO A 385 -1.89 -0.59 15.59
N VAL A 386 -0.77 -0.78 14.89
CA VAL A 386 0.55 -0.93 15.50
C VAL A 386 1.46 0.23 15.12
N CYS A 387 2.26 0.70 16.07
CA CYS A 387 3.35 1.64 15.85
C CYS A 387 4.69 1.00 16.15
N THR A 388 5.53 0.75 15.14
CA THR A 388 6.89 0.24 15.36
C THR A 388 7.95 1.24 14.91
N PHE A 389 9.02 1.29 15.69
CA PHE A 389 10.22 2.07 15.43
C PHE A 389 11.42 1.16 15.59
N THR A 390 12.19 1.00 14.53
CA THR A 390 13.36 0.13 14.48
C THR A 390 14.55 0.92 13.98
N GLN A 391 15.62 0.99 14.78
CA GLN A 391 16.86 1.71 14.46
C GLN A 391 16.64 3.20 14.11
N CYS A 392 15.58 3.82 14.64
CA CYS A 392 15.31 5.23 14.44
C CYS A 392 16.22 6.11 15.31
N ASP A 393 16.69 7.23 14.76
CA ASP A 393 17.60 8.16 15.43
C ASP A 393 16.98 9.56 15.56
N PHE A 394 17.02 10.10 16.78
CA PHE A 394 16.53 11.44 17.11
C PHE A 394 17.68 12.26 17.69
N THR A 395 18.22 13.19 16.90
CA THR A 395 19.42 13.95 17.27
C THR A 395 19.22 15.45 17.04
N GLY A 396 19.42 16.23 18.10
CA GLY A 396 19.40 17.70 18.03
C GLY A 396 18.02 18.32 17.84
N ASN A 397 16.95 17.55 17.99
CA ASN A 397 15.59 18.08 17.86
C ASN A 397 15.20 18.92 19.08
N THR A 398 14.30 19.87 18.85
CA THR A 398 13.80 20.78 19.87
C THR A 398 12.28 20.85 19.84
N GLY A 399 11.66 20.91 21.01
CA GLY A 399 10.21 20.88 21.12
C GLY A 399 9.74 21.16 22.55
N LEU A 400 8.42 21.24 22.73
CA LEU A 400 7.82 21.38 24.06
C LEU A 400 8.15 20.13 24.90
N PHE A 401 8.59 20.34 26.14
CA PHE A 401 8.97 19.29 27.10
C PHE A 401 10.15 18.38 26.68
N ASN A 402 10.96 18.76 25.69
CA ASN A 402 12.01 17.90 25.10
C ASN A 402 11.44 16.53 24.64
N CYS A 403 10.20 16.52 24.16
CA CYS A 403 9.51 15.32 23.71
C CYS A 403 9.81 15.06 22.24
N GLU A 404 10.32 13.87 21.93
CA GLU A 404 10.55 13.41 20.56
C GLU A 404 9.30 12.73 20.00
N ILE A 405 8.64 11.89 20.81
CA ILE A 405 7.47 11.12 20.39
C ILE A 405 6.35 11.28 21.41
N GLN A 406 5.16 11.63 20.93
CA GLN A 406 3.97 11.79 21.75
C GLN A 406 2.87 10.84 21.30
N PHE A 407 2.32 10.07 22.24
CA PHE A 407 1.14 9.21 22.04
C PHE A 407 -0.10 9.81 22.71
N LEU A 408 -1.21 9.85 21.97
CA LEU A 408 -2.43 10.56 22.33
C LEU A 408 -3.68 9.73 22.04
N GLY A 409 -4.75 9.99 22.79
CA GLY A 409 -6.04 9.34 22.58
C GLY A 409 -6.04 7.91 23.10
N GLU A 410 -6.65 7.00 22.34
CA GLU A 410 -6.83 5.59 22.71
C GLU A 410 -5.49 4.81 22.73
N GLN A 411 -5.51 3.66 23.38
CA GLN A 411 -4.35 2.78 23.51
C GLN A 411 -4.02 2.09 22.18
N VAL A 412 -2.73 2.05 21.82
CA VAL A 412 -2.22 1.29 20.67
C VAL A 412 -1.09 0.37 21.06
N ILE A 413 -0.79 -0.59 20.20
CA ILE A 413 0.38 -1.45 20.35
C ILE A 413 1.60 -0.70 19.84
N ILE A 414 2.65 -0.66 20.65
CA ILE A 414 3.90 0.04 20.30
C ILE A 414 5.10 -0.89 20.40
N GLY A 415 6.13 -0.62 19.60
CA GLY A 415 7.40 -1.32 19.63
C GLY A 415 8.55 -0.39 19.27
N PHE A 416 9.60 -0.41 20.09
CA PHE A 416 10.84 0.34 19.88
C PHE A 416 12.01 -0.64 19.94
N GLU A 417 12.64 -0.91 18.80
CA GLU A 417 13.81 -1.76 18.69
C GLU A 417 15.04 -0.90 18.30
N GLN A 418 16.07 -0.85 19.14
CA GLN A 418 17.35 -0.17 18.89
C GLN A 418 17.26 1.33 18.50
N CYS A 419 16.22 2.03 18.93
CA CYS A 419 16.10 3.46 18.66
C CYS A 419 17.05 4.28 19.55
N ASN A 420 17.70 5.29 18.97
CA ASN A 420 18.43 6.30 19.73
C ASN A 420 17.46 7.37 20.23
N ILE A 421 16.68 7.01 21.26
CA ILE A 421 15.70 7.88 21.92
C ILE A 421 15.72 7.60 23.42
N ASN A 422 15.68 8.67 24.23
CA ASN A 422 15.53 8.53 25.67
C ASN A 422 14.04 8.32 26.00
N ASN A 423 13.72 7.35 26.86
CA ASN A 423 12.34 7.12 27.33
C ASN A 423 11.69 8.35 27.97
N ASN A 424 12.47 9.24 28.57
CA ASN A 424 11.95 10.51 29.10
C ASN A 424 11.46 11.46 28.01
N ASN A 425 11.85 11.23 26.75
CA ASN A 425 11.44 11.99 25.59
C ASN A 425 10.19 11.39 24.92
N ILE A 426 9.62 10.32 25.48
CA ILE A 426 8.38 9.70 25.02
C ILE A 426 7.28 10.05 26.01
N THR A 427 6.21 10.66 25.54
CA THR A 427 5.07 11.05 26.37
C THR A 427 3.81 10.30 25.96
N PHE A 428 2.96 10.02 26.95
CA PHE A 428 1.69 9.32 26.78
C PHE A 428 0.57 10.18 27.37
N SER A 429 -0.60 10.19 26.74
CA SER A 429 -1.77 10.90 27.27
C SER A 429 -2.37 10.16 28.48
N SER A 430 -3.12 10.88 29.31
CA SER A 430 -3.69 10.33 30.55
C SER A 430 -4.69 9.18 30.35
N GLN A 431 -5.24 9.01 29.15
CA GLN A 431 -6.07 7.85 28.79
C GLN A 431 -5.29 6.52 28.86
N TRP A 432 -3.97 6.59 28.87
CA TRP A 432 -3.11 5.42 29.07
C TRP A 432 -2.90 5.11 30.56
N ASP A 433 -3.34 5.96 31.50
CA ASP A 433 -3.13 5.76 32.95
C ASP A 433 -3.78 4.47 33.46
N SER A 434 -2.98 3.40 33.61
CA SER A 434 -3.42 2.10 34.18
C SER A 434 -2.28 1.06 34.21
N LEU A 435 -2.59 -0.12 34.79
CA LEU A 435 -1.88 -1.40 34.62
C LEU A 435 -1.49 -1.72 33.16
N TYR A 436 -2.29 -1.27 32.18
CA TYR A 436 -2.01 -1.53 30.77
C TYR A 436 -0.78 -0.78 30.27
N LEU A 437 -0.56 0.48 30.68
CA LEU A 437 0.63 1.23 30.29
C LEU A 437 1.91 0.59 30.84
N ASP A 438 1.88 0.07 32.06
CA ASP A 438 3.00 -0.69 32.63
C ASP A 438 3.27 -1.96 31.83
N GLU A 439 2.21 -2.67 31.42
CA GLU A 439 2.31 -3.85 30.57
C GLU A 439 2.93 -3.50 29.21
N VAL A 440 2.38 -2.50 28.51
CA VAL A 440 2.90 -2.03 27.22
C VAL A 440 4.36 -1.65 27.33
N LYS A 441 4.72 -0.81 28.30
CA LYS A 441 6.12 -0.40 28.51
C LYS A 441 7.04 -1.61 28.72
N SER A 442 6.59 -2.66 29.41
CA SER A 442 7.44 -3.83 29.72
C SER A 442 7.91 -4.59 28.48
N TYR A 443 7.13 -4.64 27.39
CA TYR A 443 7.48 -5.35 26.16
C TYR A 443 7.82 -4.43 24.99
N SER A 444 7.52 -3.13 25.08
CA SER A 444 7.70 -2.19 23.97
C SER A 444 9.13 -1.74 23.75
N PHE A 445 10.02 -1.81 24.75
CA PHE A 445 11.36 -1.21 24.66
C PHE A 445 12.46 -2.26 24.49
N GLY A 446 12.66 -2.67 23.24
CA GLY A 446 13.72 -3.55 22.76
C GLY A 446 15.11 -2.91 22.74
N GLY A 447 15.59 -2.38 23.86
CA GLY A 447 16.96 -1.84 23.97
C GLY A 447 17.08 -0.32 23.95
N CYS A 448 15.97 0.42 24.03
CA CYS A 448 16.00 1.88 24.27
C CYS A 448 16.43 2.26 25.70
N ILE A 449 16.64 1.27 26.59
CA ILE A 449 17.04 1.47 27.98
C ILE A 449 18.22 0.55 28.32
N GLY A 450 19.41 0.95 27.89
CA GLY A 450 20.66 0.30 28.29
C GLY A 450 21.03 -0.96 27.51
N TYR A 451 22.34 -1.13 27.32
CA TYR A 451 22.93 -2.29 26.67
C TYR A 451 22.93 -3.49 27.62
N ALA A 452 21.83 -4.25 27.68
CA ALA A 452 21.88 -5.59 28.26
C ALA A 452 22.70 -6.50 27.33
N GLN A 453 23.63 -7.28 27.87
CA GLN A 453 24.33 -8.30 27.08
C GLN A 453 23.41 -9.50 26.80
N ASN A 454 23.77 -10.30 25.78
CA ASN A 454 23.14 -11.60 25.55
C ASN A 454 23.16 -12.42 26.84
N GLU A 455 22.06 -13.12 27.12
CA GLU A 455 21.96 -13.96 28.31
C GLU A 455 21.35 -15.31 27.96
N THR A 456 21.78 -16.34 28.67
CA THR A 456 21.20 -17.68 28.58
C THR A 456 20.66 -18.09 29.94
N ILE A 457 19.39 -18.48 30.00
CA ILE A 457 18.75 -18.97 31.22
C ILE A 457 18.16 -20.35 31.02
N GLN A 458 18.28 -21.17 32.06
CA GLN A 458 17.69 -22.51 32.11
C GLN A 458 16.27 -22.44 32.65
N VAL A 459 15.33 -23.03 31.92
CA VAL A 459 13.95 -23.22 32.33
C VAL A 459 13.70 -24.72 32.44
N SER A 460 13.53 -25.21 33.66
CA SER A 460 13.35 -26.64 33.98
C SER A 460 12.27 -26.81 35.04
N THR A 461 11.58 -27.96 35.01
CA THR A 461 10.65 -28.34 36.08
C THR A 461 11.38 -28.90 37.31
N ALA A 462 12.69 -29.17 37.18
CA ALA A 462 13.54 -29.64 38.26
C ALA A 462 14.89 -28.90 38.25
N GLY A 463 15.28 -28.34 39.40
CA GLY A 463 16.63 -27.83 39.66
C GLY A 463 16.98 -26.47 39.03
N SER A 464 16.04 -25.75 38.43
CA SER A 464 16.25 -24.38 37.91
C SER A 464 15.58 -23.32 38.79
N ILE A 465 16.03 -22.07 38.66
CA ILE A 465 15.41 -20.92 39.32
C ILE A 465 14.06 -20.59 38.66
N PHE A 466 13.98 -20.76 37.34
CA PHE A 466 12.77 -20.51 36.54
C PHE A 466 12.01 -21.81 36.27
N HIS A 467 10.75 -21.85 36.68
CA HIS A 467 9.84 -22.98 36.48
C HIS A 467 8.75 -22.68 35.43
N SER A 468 8.80 -21.49 34.81
CA SER A 468 7.87 -21.02 33.76
C SER A 468 8.61 -20.15 32.75
N ILE A 469 8.20 -20.25 31.47
CA ILE A 469 8.75 -19.43 30.37
C ILE A 469 8.33 -17.96 30.56
N THR A 470 7.07 -17.70 30.89
CA THR A 470 6.60 -16.36 31.26
C THR A 470 7.45 -15.72 32.37
N GLN A 471 7.74 -16.47 33.45
CA GLN A 471 8.57 -15.94 34.54
C GLN A 471 9.99 -15.61 34.07
N ALA A 472 10.58 -16.48 33.26
CA ALA A 472 11.90 -16.31 32.68
C ALA A 472 12.00 -15.05 31.80
N ILE A 473 10.97 -14.77 31.00
CA ILE A 473 10.92 -13.60 30.12
C ILE A 473 10.65 -12.31 30.90
N ASN A 474 9.77 -12.33 31.91
CA ASN A 474 9.37 -11.13 32.64
C ASN A 474 10.42 -10.62 33.63
N GLN A 475 11.34 -11.47 34.08
CA GLN A 475 12.43 -11.06 34.97
C GLN A 475 13.65 -10.50 34.23
N LYS A 476 13.56 -10.38 32.90
CA LYS A 476 14.69 -10.14 32.01
C LYS A 476 14.41 -8.97 31.07
N THR A 477 15.45 -8.17 30.82
CA THR A 477 15.35 -6.86 30.14
C THR A 477 16.15 -6.81 28.84
N GLN A 478 16.56 -7.97 28.29
CA GLN A 478 17.22 -8.02 26.99
C GLN A 478 16.35 -7.35 25.91
N GLY A 479 17.00 -6.50 25.10
CA GLY A 479 16.37 -5.72 24.05
C GLY A 479 16.32 -6.44 22.70
N GLY A 480 16.15 -5.71 21.61
CA GLY A 480 16.25 -6.23 20.24
C GLY A 480 17.70 -6.55 19.84
N GLN A 481 18.67 -5.80 20.37
CA GLN A 481 20.11 -6.02 20.12
C GLN A 481 20.72 -7.17 20.92
N SER A 482 20.12 -7.54 22.05
CA SER A 482 20.62 -8.61 22.89
C SER A 482 19.67 -9.78 22.92
N LEU A 483 20.22 -10.96 22.67
CA LEU A 483 19.45 -12.18 22.63
C LEU A 483 19.29 -12.76 24.03
N LEU A 484 18.04 -12.93 24.47
CA LEU A 484 17.71 -13.78 25.61
C LEU A 484 17.47 -15.21 25.11
N ILE A 485 18.34 -16.13 25.49
CA ILE A 485 18.22 -17.55 25.16
C ILE A 485 17.58 -18.28 26.34
N LEU A 486 16.43 -18.89 26.11
CA LEU A 486 15.77 -19.80 27.05
C LEU A 486 16.13 -21.23 26.66
N GLN A 487 16.94 -21.90 27.48
CA GLN A 487 17.19 -23.33 27.37
C GLN A 487 16.10 -24.07 28.13
N ILE A 488 15.14 -24.62 27.38
CA ILE A 488 13.93 -25.23 27.90
C ILE A 488 14.14 -26.73 28.01
N GLY A 489 14.12 -27.22 29.25
CA GLY A 489 14.33 -28.62 29.57
C GLY A 489 13.29 -29.56 28.96
N GLN A 490 13.55 -30.86 29.08
CA GLN A 490 12.62 -31.90 28.66
C GLN A 490 11.28 -31.75 29.41
N GLY A 491 10.19 -31.92 28.68
CA GLY A 491 8.85 -31.90 29.24
C GLY A 491 7.81 -31.35 28.28
N THR A 492 6.58 -31.31 28.77
CA THR A 492 5.48 -30.58 28.13
C THR A 492 5.24 -29.30 28.92
N TRP A 493 5.32 -28.18 28.22
CA TRP A 493 5.22 -26.84 28.78
C TRP A 493 3.99 -26.17 28.21
N GLU A 494 3.08 -25.78 29.09
CA GLU A 494 1.84 -25.11 28.72
C GLU A 494 1.91 -23.65 29.17
N ASP A 495 2.04 -22.74 28.21
CA ASP A 495 2.19 -21.30 28.42
C ASP A 495 1.41 -20.56 27.33
N ASP A 496 1.08 -19.29 27.57
CA ASP A 496 0.14 -18.55 26.72
C ASP A 496 0.25 -17.04 26.95
N GLY A 497 -0.05 -16.27 25.91
CA GLY A 497 -0.03 -14.80 25.99
C GLY A 497 1.37 -14.21 26.13
N LEU A 498 2.43 -14.91 25.70
CA LEU A 498 3.80 -14.39 25.77
C LEU A 498 3.92 -13.18 24.85
N MET A 499 4.14 -12.00 25.44
CA MET A 499 4.41 -10.78 24.69
C MET A 499 5.92 -10.62 24.49
N ILE A 500 6.40 -10.98 23.30
CA ILE A 500 7.81 -10.76 22.94
C ILE A 500 8.06 -9.27 22.74
N GLY A 501 7.10 -8.57 22.13
CA GLY A 501 7.17 -7.13 21.92
C GLY A 501 8.30 -6.75 20.97
N ALA A 502 9.15 -5.81 21.37
CA ALA A 502 10.33 -5.36 20.62
C ALA A 502 11.64 -6.10 21.01
N ARG A 503 11.55 -7.22 21.76
CA ARG A 503 12.72 -7.94 22.29
C ARG A 503 13.17 -9.08 21.37
N SER A 504 14.45 -9.44 21.46
CA SER A 504 15.03 -10.61 20.79
C SER A 504 15.12 -11.79 21.76
N ILE A 505 14.30 -12.82 21.54
CA ILE A 505 14.17 -13.99 22.42
C ILE A 505 14.30 -15.29 21.62
N SER A 506 15.09 -16.24 22.12
CA SER A 506 15.25 -17.58 21.54
C SER A 506 14.77 -18.66 22.49
N PHE A 507 13.81 -19.47 22.06
CA PHE A 507 13.40 -20.70 22.73
C PHE A 507 14.20 -21.86 22.15
N GLN A 508 14.98 -22.54 22.99
CA GLN A 508 15.82 -23.68 22.60
C GLN A 508 15.43 -24.90 23.40
N GLY A 509 14.82 -25.88 22.73
CA GLY A 509 14.50 -27.18 23.32
C GLY A 509 15.65 -28.17 23.22
N VAL A 510 15.51 -29.30 23.93
CA VAL A 510 16.47 -30.40 23.88
C VAL A 510 16.34 -31.18 22.55
N ASP A 511 15.10 -31.49 22.17
CA ASP A 511 14.72 -32.16 20.92
C ASP A 511 13.21 -31.96 20.68
N ILE A 512 12.77 -32.01 19.42
CA ILE A 512 11.37 -31.86 19.01
C ILE A 512 10.39 -32.83 19.69
N ASN A 513 10.86 -34.00 20.14
CA ASN A 513 10.06 -35.00 20.85
C ASN A 513 10.21 -34.92 22.37
N GLN A 514 11.24 -34.24 22.87
CA GLN A 514 11.55 -34.15 24.29
C GLN A 514 11.04 -32.85 24.91
N THR A 515 11.07 -31.75 24.16
CA THR A 515 10.58 -30.44 24.61
C THR A 515 9.37 -30.04 23.77
N ILE A 516 8.20 -30.04 24.39
CA ILE A 516 6.94 -29.69 23.75
C ILE A 516 6.40 -28.40 24.36
N LEU A 517 6.12 -27.38 23.54
CA LEU A 517 5.39 -26.18 23.95
C LEU A 517 3.97 -26.21 23.41
N MET A 518 3.00 -25.80 24.22
CA MET A 518 1.59 -25.71 23.82
C MET A 518 0.91 -24.48 24.41
N ASN A 519 -0.01 -23.90 23.64
CA ASN A 519 -0.90 -22.87 24.16
C ASN A 519 -2.06 -23.48 24.96
N LYS A 520 -2.54 -22.74 25.96
CA LYS A 520 -3.66 -23.16 26.80
C LYS A 520 -4.98 -23.11 26.03
N ILE A 521 -5.75 -24.20 26.09
CA ILE A 521 -7.11 -24.26 25.50
C ILE A 521 -8.05 -23.27 26.20
N THR A 522 -7.89 -23.10 27.53
CA THR A 522 -8.81 -22.33 28.38
C THR A 522 -8.74 -20.83 28.16
N SER A 523 -7.56 -20.29 27.83
CA SER A 523 -7.35 -18.86 27.68
C SER A 523 -7.64 -18.33 26.28
N LYS A 524 -7.67 -19.21 25.27
CA LYS A 524 -7.95 -18.85 23.88
C LYS A 524 -7.05 -17.71 23.38
N ILE A 525 -5.75 -17.81 23.65
CA ILE A 525 -4.73 -16.83 23.22
C ILE A 525 -3.56 -17.55 22.55
N TRP A 526 -2.74 -16.79 21.81
CA TRP A 526 -1.50 -17.27 21.19
C TRP A 526 -0.52 -17.80 22.23
N LEU A 527 0.46 -18.59 21.77
CA LEU A 527 1.65 -18.90 22.58
C LEU A 527 2.51 -17.64 22.70
N ALA A 528 2.87 -17.03 21.57
CA ALA A 528 3.71 -15.83 21.52
C ALA A 528 3.24 -14.80 20.49
N CYS A 529 3.34 -13.52 20.84
CA CYS A 529 3.06 -12.37 19.98
C CYS A 529 4.29 -11.46 19.88
N VAL A 530 4.75 -11.24 18.65
CA VAL A 530 5.89 -10.41 18.28
C VAL A 530 5.37 -9.11 17.66
N ILE A 531 5.93 -7.98 18.09
CA ILE A 531 5.58 -6.66 17.55
C ILE A 531 6.72 -6.19 16.65
N GLY A 532 7.80 -5.65 17.22
CA GLY A 532 9.01 -5.27 16.47
C GLY A 532 10.21 -6.18 16.68
N GLY A 533 10.19 -7.06 17.68
CA GLY A 533 11.35 -7.86 18.09
C GLY A 533 11.54 -9.13 17.26
N LYS A 534 12.36 -10.05 17.77
CA LYS A 534 12.68 -11.31 17.08
C LYS A 534 12.40 -12.50 17.98
N LEU A 535 11.63 -13.46 17.48
CA LEU A 535 11.39 -14.73 18.14
C LEU A 535 12.05 -15.86 17.36
N TYR A 536 13.01 -16.52 17.99
CA TYR A 536 13.63 -17.74 17.47
C TYR A 536 13.06 -18.95 18.21
N ILE A 537 12.60 -19.98 17.50
CA ILE A 537 12.20 -21.25 18.12
C ILE A 537 13.01 -22.38 17.47
N ARG A 538 13.74 -23.12 18.30
CA ARG A 538 14.67 -24.17 17.85
C ARG A 538 14.49 -25.47 18.62
N ASN A 539 14.49 -26.60 17.90
CA ASN A 539 14.45 -27.95 18.48
C ASN A 539 13.27 -28.21 19.42
N ILE A 540 12.07 -27.74 19.03
CA ILE A 540 10.87 -27.78 19.87
C ILE A 540 9.69 -28.37 19.08
N GLY A 541 8.89 -29.20 19.75
CA GLY A 541 7.57 -29.57 19.26
C GLY A 541 6.52 -28.54 19.69
N LEU A 542 5.85 -27.89 18.75
CA LEU A 542 4.76 -26.95 18.99
C LEU A 542 3.41 -27.67 18.85
N ARG A 543 2.55 -27.59 19.87
CA ARG A 543 1.19 -28.14 19.83
C ARG A 543 0.14 -27.05 19.98
N GLN A 544 -0.63 -26.83 18.92
CA GLN A 544 -1.69 -25.83 18.86
C GLN A 544 -3.01 -26.38 19.42
N ALA A 545 -3.57 -25.70 20.42
CA ALA A 545 -4.91 -25.96 20.95
C ALA A 545 -6.01 -25.57 19.96
N SER A 546 -7.05 -26.38 19.82
CA SER A 546 -8.26 -26.05 19.07
C SER A 546 -9.27 -25.28 19.92
N THR A 547 -9.74 -24.14 19.43
CA THR A 547 -10.75 -23.30 20.11
C THR A 547 -11.91 -22.96 19.20
N SER A 548 -13.08 -22.69 19.76
CA SER A 548 -14.30 -22.34 19.01
C SER A 548 -14.30 -20.92 18.41
N GLY A 549 -13.21 -20.17 18.57
CA GLY A 549 -13.05 -18.81 18.06
C GLY A 549 -11.58 -18.54 17.75
N SER A 550 -11.30 -17.58 16.86
CA SER A 550 -9.94 -17.24 16.45
C SER A 550 -9.23 -16.40 17.51
N TYR A 551 -7.96 -16.73 17.73
CA TYR A 551 -7.00 -15.94 18.48
C TYR A 551 -5.82 -15.48 17.61
N GLY A 552 -6.06 -15.37 16.30
CA GLY A 552 -5.06 -14.97 15.30
C GLY A 552 -4.22 -16.17 14.86
N GLY A 553 -3.34 -16.64 15.74
CA GLY A 553 -2.60 -17.88 15.53
C GLY A 553 -1.82 -18.36 16.74
N MET A 554 -1.21 -19.55 16.68
CA MET A 554 -0.32 -20.04 17.74
C MET A 554 0.86 -19.09 17.94
N LEU A 555 1.42 -18.59 16.83
CA LEU A 555 2.40 -17.52 16.80
C LEU A 555 1.79 -16.33 16.05
N VAL A 556 1.95 -15.13 16.60
CA VAL A 556 1.38 -13.89 16.07
C VAL A 556 2.50 -12.88 15.83
N LEU A 557 2.51 -12.22 14.67
CA LEU A 557 3.43 -11.14 14.31
C LEU A 557 2.62 -9.93 13.84
N ARG A 558 2.76 -8.78 14.51
CA ARG A 558 1.91 -7.60 14.27
C ARG A 558 2.63 -6.33 13.83
N GLY A 559 3.96 -6.31 13.85
CA GLY A 559 4.79 -5.20 13.39
C GLY A 559 5.95 -5.69 12.51
N ASP A 560 7.00 -4.88 12.37
CA ASP A 560 8.20 -5.12 11.57
C ASP A 560 9.18 -6.16 12.13
N GLY A 561 8.81 -6.85 13.21
CA GLY A 561 9.63 -7.90 13.81
C GLY A 561 9.77 -9.16 12.96
N ALA A 562 10.35 -10.19 13.56
CA ALA A 562 10.58 -11.47 12.89
C ALA A 562 10.23 -12.70 13.73
N ILE A 563 9.73 -13.75 13.07
CA ILE A 563 9.61 -15.10 13.61
C ILE A 563 10.51 -16.04 12.81
N GLU A 564 11.48 -16.66 13.47
CA GLU A 564 12.38 -17.66 12.90
C GLU A 564 12.14 -19.03 13.56
N LEU A 565 11.80 -20.03 12.75
CA LEU A 565 11.64 -21.41 13.17
C LEU A 565 12.76 -22.27 12.56
N THR A 566 13.44 -23.06 13.39
CA THR A 566 14.48 -23.99 12.95
C THR A 566 14.30 -25.35 13.62
N GLN A 567 14.16 -26.44 12.85
CA GLN A 567 13.98 -27.78 13.41
C GLN A 567 12.79 -27.82 14.39
N VAL A 568 11.63 -27.34 13.94
CA VAL A 568 10.39 -27.28 14.72
C VAL A 568 9.33 -28.18 14.09
N VAL A 569 8.57 -28.89 14.93
CA VAL A 569 7.40 -29.65 14.48
C VAL A 569 6.13 -29.03 15.02
N ILE A 570 5.24 -28.55 14.14
CA ILE A 570 3.95 -27.96 14.51
C ILE A 570 2.84 -28.99 14.30
N ARG A 571 2.04 -29.23 15.35
CA ARG A 571 0.92 -30.19 15.35
C ARG A 571 -0.32 -29.58 15.97
N GLN A 572 -1.50 -29.96 15.49
CA GLN A 572 -2.74 -29.71 16.25
C GLN A 572 -2.78 -30.67 17.45
N ARG A 573 -3.14 -30.14 18.63
CA ARG A 573 -3.36 -30.93 19.84
C ARG A 573 -4.57 -31.86 19.65
N GLU A 574 -5.64 -31.35 19.05
CA GLU A 574 -6.85 -32.11 18.72
C GLU A 574 -7.05 -32.23 17.19
N GLN A 575 -6.41 -33.22 16.55
CA GLN A 575 -6.45 -33.42 15.09
C GLN A 575 -7.85 -33.66 14.49
N SER A 576 -8.83 -34.02 15.31
CA SER A 576 -10.22 -34.21 14.90
C SER A 576 -11.03 -32.91 14.89
N LEU A 577 -10.49 -31.83 15.46
CA LEU A 577 -11.17 -30.53 15.55
C LEU A 577 -10.64 -29.59 14.48
N ARG A 578 -11.55 -28.81 13.90
CA ARG A 578 -11.19 -27.76 12.94
C ARG A 578 -10.77 -26.51 13.68
N GLN A 579 -9.68 -25.90 13.25
CA GLN A 579 -9.09 -24.68 13.81
C GLN A 579 -9.68 -23.43 13.16
N TYR A 580 -10.12 -22.50 14.00
CA TYR A 580 -10.48 -21.13 13.61
C TYR A 580 -9.28 -20.18 13.58
N SER A 581 -8.14 -20.61 14.13
CA SER A 581 -6.91 -19.83 14.25
C SER A 581 -5.83 -20.38 13.32
N ASN A 582 -4.94 -19.51 12.87
CA ASN A 582 -3.77 -19.90 12.09
C ASN A 582 -2.73 -20.63 12.97
N SER A 583 -1.78 -21.35 12.39
CA SER A 583 -0.60 -21.75 13.17
C SER A 583 0.36 -20.56 13.32
N ILE A 584 0.57 -19.79 12.24
CA ILE A 584 1.28 -18.52 12.26
C ILE A 584 0.40 -17.45 11.60
N PHE A 585 0.19 -16.32 12.28
CA PHE A 585 -0.52 -15.15 11.77
C PHE A 585 0.44 -13.96 11.75
N ALA A 586 0.63 -13.34 10.59
CA ALA A 586 1.45 -12.15 10.43
C ALA A 586 0.68 -11.04 9.71
N SER A 587 0.58 -9.86 10.34
CA SER A 587 0.09 -8.66 9.64
C SER A 587 1.21 -7.80 9.05
N ALA A 588 2.45 -7.97 9.54
CA ALA A 588 3.65 -7.28 9.10
C ALA A 588 4.90 -8.15 9.38
N GLY A 589 6.10 -7.68 9.01
CA GLY A 589 7.38 -8.29 9.41
C GLY A 589 7.76 -9.58 8.68
N ASP A 590 8.80 -10.25 9.15
CA ASP A 590 9.43 -11.39 8.46
C ASP A 590 9.15 -12.74 9.11
N ILE A 591 8.88 -13.76 8.29
CA ILE A 591 8.78 -15.16 8.72
C ILE A 591 9.84 -15.99 8.01
N ILE A 592 10.68 -16.66 8.80
CA ILE A 592 11.74 -17.56 8.31
C ILE A 592 11.51 -18.96 8.90
N ILE A 593 11.42 -19.97 8.04
CA ILE A 593 11.14 -21.35 8.43
C ILE A 593 12.18 -22.25 7.78
N THR A 594 12.93 -22.99 8.61
CA THR A 594 14.01 -23.86 8.17
C THR A 594 13.90 -25.23 8.82
N ASP A 595 13.98 -26.30 8.04
CA ASP A 595 13.95 -27.70 8.52
C ASP A 595 12.75 -28.01 9.43
N CYS A 596 11.58 -27.44 9.15
CA CYS A 596 10.38 -27.59 9.97
C CYS A 596 9.37 -28.58 9.37
N ILE A 597 8.51 -29.14 10.22
CA ILE A 597 7.41 -30.03 9.80
C ILE A 597 6.09 -29.47 10.31
N PHE A 598 5.19 -29.15 9.39
CA PHE A 598 3.79 -28.84 9.67
C PHE A 598 2.97 -30.11 9.48
N GLU A 599 2.52 -30.70 10.58
CA GLU A 599 1.72 -31.91 10.56
C GLU A 599 0.27 -31.64 10.14
N ARG A 600 -0.49 -32.75 10.03
CA ARG A 600 -1.87 -32.71 9.55
C ARG A 600 -2.69 -31.75 10.40
N ALA A 601 -3.37 -30.84 9.73
CA ALA A 601 -4.23 -29.84 10.35
C ALA A 601 -5.55 -29.71 9.58
N GLN A 602 -6.63 -29.41 10.30
CA GLN A 602 -7.91 -29.01 9.73
C GLN A 602 -8.23 -27.57 10.11
N PHE A 603 -8.58 -26.74 9.13
CA PHE A 603 -8.91 -25.33 9.28
C PHE A 603 -10.36 -25.07 8.83
N ILE A 604 -10.96 -24.03 9.40
CA ILE A 604 -12.30 -23.59 9.07
C ILE A 604 -12.31 -22.09 8.74
N ASN A 605 -12.84 -21.76 7.57
CA ASN A 605 -12.87 -20.42 7.00
C ASN A 605 -14.31 -19.93 6.83
N ARG A 606 -14.47 -18.60 6.83
CA ARG A 606 -15.75 -17.93 6.62
C ARG A 606 -15.57 -16.80 5.60
N LEU A 607 -16.59 -16.58 4.75
CA LEU A 607 -16.58 -15.51 3.76
C LEU A 607 -17.28 -14.24 4.26
N SER A 608 -18.22 -14.34 5.20
CA SER A 608 -18.97 -13.19 5.69
C SER A 608 -19.33 -13.31 7.19
N PRO A 609 -18.74 -12.47 8.07
CA PRO A 609 -17.55 -11.65 7.79
C PRO A 609 -16.34 -12.52 7.43
N PRO A 610 -15.38 -12.03 6.63
CA PRO A 610 -14.20 -12.78 6.24
C PRO A 610 -13.40 -13.25 7.45
N GLN A 611 -13.13 -14.54 7.54
CA GLN A 611 -12.26 -15.13 8.55
C GLN A 611 -11.45 -16.26 7.92
N TYR A 612 -10.14 -16.16 8.03
CA TYR A 612 -9.21 -17.04 7.35
C TYR A 612 -8.26 -17.70 8.34
N ALA A 613 -8.21 -19.02 8.28
CA ALA A 613 -7.37 -19.91 9.04
C ALA A 613 -6.56 -20.81 8.08
N ALA A 614 -5.26 -20.88 8.31
CA ALA A 614 -4.30 -21.66 7.54
C ALA A 614 -3.08 -22.00 8.43
N ALA A 615 -2.16 -22.82 7.90
CA ALA A 615 -0.88 -23.06 8.58
C ALA A 615 -0.11 -21.74 8.76
N ILE A 616 -0.07 -20.91 7.73
CA ILE A 616 0.55 -19.58 7.75
C ILE A 616 -0.38 -18.62 7.02
N TYR A 617 -0.73 -17.51 7.66
CA TYR A 617 -1.51 -16.44 7.04
C TYR A 617 -0.77 -15.11 7.18
N CYS A 618 -0.48 -14.49 6.04
CA CYS A 618 0.18 -13.20 5.94
C CYS A 618 -0.76 -12.17 5.30
N GLU A 619 -0.94 -11.02 5.95
CA GLU A 619 -1.67 -9.88 5.39
C GLU A 619 -0.77 -8.96 4.57
N ASP A 620 -1.35 -7.95 3.93
CA ASP A 620 -0.75 -7.13 2.87
C ASP A 620 0.57 -6.44 3.22
N LYS A 621 0.86 -6.21 4.51
CA LYS A 621 2.07 -5.48 4.96
C LYS A 621 3.20 -6.39 5.44
N PHE A 622 3.08 -7.71 5.25
CA PHE A 622 4.17 -8.63 5.62
C PHE A 622 5.45 -8.30 4.84
N GLY A 623 6.61 -8.37 5.51
CA GLY A 623 7.91 -8.11 4.90
C GLY A 623 8.30 -9.23 3.93
N SER A 624 8.59 -10.41 4.48
CA SER A 624 9.00 -11.58 3.70
C SER A 624 8.59 -12.91 4.33
N LEU A 625 8.44 -13.92 3.49
CA LEU A 625 8.22 -15.31 3.90
C LEU A 625 9.28 -16.19 3.22
N SER A 626 10.15 -16.81 4.02
CA SER A 626 11.20 -17.72 3.56
C SER A 626 10.99 -19.11 4.15
N ILE A 627 10.87 -20.13 3.29
CA ILE A 627 10.65 -21.52 3.68
C ILE A 627 11.71 -22.41 3.04
N ASN A 628 12.59 -22.96 3.87
CA ASN A 628 13.71 -23.81 3.47
C ASN A 628 13.58 -25.20 4.08
N ASN A 629 13.78 -26.24 3.25
CA ASN A 629 13.84 -27.65 3.68
C ASN A 629 12.69 -28.09 4.62
N SER A 630 11.51 -27.51 4.46
CA SER A 630 10.38 -27.75 5.36
C SER A 630 9.28 -28.56 4.69
N ASN A 631 8.53 -29.33 5.47
CA ASN A 631 7.49 -30.22 4.97
C ASN A 631 6.11 -29.83 5.53
N PHE A 632 5.14 -29.63 4.65
CA PHE A 632 3.74 -29.45 5.02
C PHE A 632 2.99 -30.73 4.63
N THR A 633 2.54 -31.48 5.64
CA THR A 633 1.70 -32.67 5.42
C THR A 633 0.25 -32.26 5.12
N GLN A 634 -0.73 -33.18 5.22
CA GLN A 634 -2.13 -32.91 4.84
C GLN A 634 -2.76 -31.72 5.58
N GLN A 635 -2.95 -30.60 4.88
CA GLN A 635 -3.68 -29.44 5.39
C GLN A 635 -5.08 -29.41 4.77
N TYR A 636 -6.12 -29.49 5.60
CA TYR A 636 -7.52 -29.46 5.15
C TYR A 636 -8.14 -28.11 5.47
N THR A 637 -8.87 -27.55 4.53
CA THR A 637 -9.65 -26.32 4.75
C THR A 637 -11.11 -26.58 4.42
N SER A 638 -12.02 -26.04 5.23
CA SER A 638 -13.46 -26.08 4.99
C SER A 638 -14.05 -24.68 5.08
N LEU A 639 -15.12 -24.42 4.33
CA LEU A 639 -15.90 -23.18 4.40
C LEU A 639 -17.17 -23.43 5.22
N ILE A 640 -17.51 -22.49 6.11
CA ILE A 640 -18.76 -22.53 6.89
C ILE A 640 -19.94 -22.14 6.02
N ASP A 641 -19.76 -21.09 5.20
CA ASP A 641 -20.81 -20.51 4.38
C ASP A 641 -20.48 -20.71 2.89
N PRO A 642 -21.41 -21.20 2.05
CA PRO A 642 -21.19 -21.28 0.61
C PRO A 642 -21.11 -19.86 0.01
N PRO A 643 -20.26 -19.64 -1.01
CA PRO A 643 -20.19 -18.35 -1.69
C PRO A 643 -21.51 -18.03 -2.40
N LEU A 644 -21.97 -16.78 -2.33
CA LEU A 644 -23.13 -16.28 -3.09
C LEU A 644 -22.78 -16.09 -4.57
N ASP A 645 -23.76 -16.19 -5.48
CA ASP A 645 -23.57 -15.98 -6.95
C ASP A 645 -22.82 -14.68 -7.30
N GLU A 646 -23.05 -13.61 -6.55
CA GLU A 646 -22.38 -12.32 -6.75
C GLU A 646 -20.91 -12.36 -6.32
N GLN A 647 -20.61 -13.06 -5.22
CA GLN A 647 -19.24 -13.32 -4.78
C GLN A 647 -18.54 -14.23 -5.78
N ILE A 648 -19.26 -15.15 -6.42
CA ILE A 648 -18.76 -16.01 -7.50
C ILE A 648 -18.42 -15.20 -8.76
N ARG A 649 -19.23 -14.20 -9.11
CA ARG A 649 -18.97 -13.33 -10.29
C ARG A 649 -17.84 -12.33 -10.07
N GLN A 650 -17.56 -11.94 -8.82
CA GLN A 650 -16.41 -11.09 -8.44
C GLN A 650 -15.10 -11.90 -8.24
N GLN A 651 -15.10 -13.22 -8.50
CA GLN A 651 -14.02 -14.17 -8.17
C GLN A 651 -12.68 -13.99 -8.91
N GLU A 652 -12.56 -13.14 -9.94
CA GLU A 652 -11.26 -13.02 -10.64
C GLU A 652 -10.13 -12.46 -9.75
N GLN A 653 -10.43 -11.99 -8.53
CA GLN A 653 -9.44 -11.45 -7.59
C GLN A 653 -9.43 -12.08 -6.17
N ILE A 654 -10.26 -13.09 -5.89
CA ILE A 654 -10.30 -13.72 -4.56
C ILE A 654 -9.73 -15.14 -4.64
N GLU A 655 -8.46 -15.31 -4.28
CA GLU A 655 -7.81 -16.62 -4.15
C GLU A 655 -8.45 -17.44 -3.01
N TYR A 656 -9.09 -18.56 -3.36
CA TYR A 656 -9.59 -19.55 -2.40
C TYR A 656 -8.41 -20.34 -1.82
N GLY A 657 -7.86 -19.86 -0.70
CA GLY A 657 -6.73 -20.49 -0.01
C GLY A 657 -7.00 -21.95 0.39
N GLY A 658 -6.28 -22.88 -0.23
CA GLY A 658 -6.03 -24.21 0.34
C GLY A 658 -5.22 -24.09 1.63
N GLY A 659 -5.22 -25.10 2.50
CA GLY A 659 -4.65 -25.05 3.86
C GLY A 659 -3.13 -24.84 4.00
N GLN A 660 -2.45 -24.43 2.93
CA GLN A 660 -1.03 -24.11 2.85
C GLN A 660 -0.80 -22.59 3.02
N PRO A 661 0.44 -22.05 2.95
CA PRO A 661 0.67 -20.62 3.20
C PRO A 661 -0.24 -19.73 2.33
N ARG A 662 -0.90 -18.76 2.96
CA ARG A 662 -1.78 -17.79 2.29
C ARG A 662 -1.24 -16.38 2.45
N MET A 663 -1.18 -15.65 1.34
CA MET A 663 -0.80 -14.24 1.28
C MET A 663 -1.98 -13.42 0.77
N ALA A 664 -2.30 -12.31 1.43
CA ALA A 664 -3.40 -11.43 1.00
C ALA A 664 -3.06 -10.61 -0.27
N ASN A 665 -1.78 -10.38 -0.55
CA ASN A 665 -1.29 -9.77 -1.80
C ASN A 665 0.04 -10.39 -2.27
N TRP A 666 0.15 -10.73 -3.56
CA TRP A 666 1.27 -11.46 -4.19
C TRP A 666 2.51 -10.59 -4.55
N GLY A 667 2.71 -9.44 -3.88
CA GLY A 667 3.72 -8.45 -4.29
C GLY A 667 5.09 -8.52 -3.61
N ASN A 668 5.28 -9.36 -2.58
CA ASN A 668 6.51 -9.40 -1.77
C ASN A 668 7.32 -10.68 -2.00
N LYS A 669 8.66 -10.57 -1.89
CA LYS A 669 9.65 -11.59 -2.30
C LYS A 669 9.33 -12.98 -1.72
N TYR A 670 8.82 -13.88 -2.56
CA TYR A 670 8.70 -15.31 -2.29
C TYR A 670 9.85 -16.04 -2.97
N THR A 671 10.63 -16.80 -2.21
CA THR A 671 11.68 -17.68 -2.74
C THR A 671 11.40 -19.11 -2.29
N GLN A 672 11.06 -19.99 -3.23
CA GLN A 672 10.92 -21.44 -3.02
C GLN A 672 11.73 -22.18 -4.10
N ASN A 673 12.42 -23.26 -3.74
CA ASN A 673 13.06 -24.15 -4.73
C ASN A 673 11.99 -24.89 -5.56
N GLU A 674 12.09 -24.80 -6.89
CA GLU A 674 11.07 -25.09 -7.92
C GLU A 674 10.42 -26.48 -7.96
N LYS A 675 10.80 -27.45 -7.11
CA LYS A 675 10.31 -28.85 -7.20
C LYS A 675 9.05 -29.17 -6.39
N GLN A 676 8.47 -28.23 -5.65
CA GLN A 676 7.27 -28.47 -4.83
C GLN A 676 5.98 -27.87 -5.40
N LEU A 677 6.03 -27.14 -6.52
CA LEU A 677 4.89 -26.45 -7.15
C LEU A 677 3.81 -27.40 -7.72
N GLU A 678 4.14 -28.64 -8.08
CA GLU A 678 3.16 -29.56 -8.71
C GLU A 678 2.08 -30.12 -7.78
N PHE A 679 2.20 -29.95 -6.45
CA PHE A 679 1.20 -30.46 -5.49
C PHE A 679 0.21 -29.41 -4.97
N LEU A 680 0.33 -28.15 -5.41
CA LEU A 680 -0.33 -26.98 -4.80
C LEU A 680 -1.75 -26.68 -5.31
N TRP A 681 -2.27 -27.37 -6.33
CA TRP A 681 -3.48 -26.90 -7.05
C TRP A 681 -4.54 -27.96 -7.43
N LYS A 682 -4.77 -29.01 -6.64
CA LYS A 682 -5.92 -29.92 -6.89
C LYS A 682 -6.65 -30.36 -5.63
N TYR A 683 -7.98 -30.22 -5.69
CA TYR A 683 -9.04 -30.66 -4.77
C TYR A 683 -9.62 -29.61 -3.81
N ILE A 684 -10.40 -28.67 -4.38
CA ILE A 684 -11.67 -28.27 -3.75
C ILE A 684 -12.74 -29.22 -4.31
N LYS A 685 -13.16 -30.22 -3.53
CA LYS A 685 -14.37 -31.00 -3.81
C LYS A 685 -15.52 -30.34 -3.04
N PHE A 686 -16.46 -29.75 -3.77
CA PHE A 686 -17.78 -29.46 -3.21
C PHE A 686 -18.48 -30.79 -2.95
N TYR A 687 -18.97 -30.99 -1.71
CA TYR A 687 -19.94 -32.02 -1.37
C TYR A 687 -21.26 -31.34 -1.04
#